data_AF-A0A1C5L3R5-F1
#
_entry.id   AF-A0A1C5L3R5-F1
#
_cell.length_a   1.000
_cell.length_b   1.000
_cell.length_c   1.000
_cell.angle_alpha   90.00
_cell.angle_beta   90.00
_cell.angle_gamma   90.00
#
_symmetry.space_group_name_H-M   'P 1'
#
loop_
_entity.id
_entity.type
_entity.pdbx_description
1 polymer ?
#
loop_
_entity_poly.entity_id
_entity_poly.type
_entity_poly.pdbx_seq_one_letter_code
_entity_poly.pdbx_strand_id
1 'polypeptide(L)'
;MKDKNLHIIQEVVANTGRFILAASFIFSGFVKAVDPLGFQYKIQDYLAAFGMASWFPSFFPLLGGIVLSSVEFFIGISLFFGTRRTVASSLALMLMIFMTPLTLYLALFDPVSDCGCFGDAWVLTNWETFGKNVVLLLAAVGTFRYRKMVFRFISVKMEWLVSLYTLFFVFTLSFYCLDRLPVLDFRPYKIGKNISEGMTIPDGAKPSVYESIFVLEKNGEKKEFTLDNYPDSTWTFVDTRTVLKEKGYEPPIHDFSIMDLNTGDDITEDVLTDMGYTFLLVAHRIEEADDSNIDLINEIYDYSVEHGYRFYCLTSSPEEQIELWKDKTGAEYPFCQMDDITLKTMVRSNPGLMLIKNGTILNKWSDEDIPDEYVLTDKLENLPLGQQKLESDFHTVGYVFLWFVIPLLLVLGVDVLVIRRRERKKSFINPLNKENKMRKNIVAGNWKMNKTLQEGIALAKELNEALANEKPNCDVIICTPFIHLASVTPLVDAAKIGVGAENCADKASGAYTGEVSAEMVASTGAKYVILGHSERRAYYGETVAILEEKVKLALANGLTPIFCIGEVLEEREANKQNEVVAAQMASVFSLSAEDFSKIILAYEPVWAIGTGKTATPEQAQEIHAFIRSIVADKYGKEIADNTSILYGGSCKPSNAKELFANPDVDGGLIGGAALKVADFKGIIDAFNA
;
A
#
# COMPACT_ATOMS: atom_id res chain seq x y z
N MET A 1 9.13 12.85 -31.25
CA MET A 1 10.30 12.09 -30.75
C MET A 1 10.73 12.50 -29.35
N LYS A 2 10.89 13.80 -29.03
CA LYS A 2 11.23 14.26 -27.67
C LYS A 2 10.24 13.79 -26.59
N ASP A 3 8.94 13.84 -26.83
CA ASP A 3 7.93 13.40 -25.83
C ASP A 3 7.92 11.89 -25.59
N LYS A 4 8.21 11.09 -26.62
CA LYS A 4 8.31 9.63 -26.49
C LYS A 4 9.54 9.23 -25.66
N ASN A 5 10.67 9.89 -25.88
CA ASN A 5 11.89 9.65 -25.10
C ASN A 5 11.72 10.13 -23.65
N LEU A 6 11.03 11.25 -23.42
CA LEU A 6 10.72 11.74 -22.08
C LEU A 6 9.81 10.76 -21.33
N HIS A 7 8.77 10.23 -21.97
CA HIS A 7 7.89 9.23 -21.36
C HIS A 7 8.65 7.95 -20.97
N ILE A 8 9.53 7.46 -21.84
CA ILE A 8 10.37 6.27 -21.55
C ILE A 8 11.27 6.54 -20.34
N ILE A 9 11.93 7.70 -20.29
CA ILE A 9 12.78 8.07 -19.16
C ILE A 9 11.98 8.12 -17.85
N GLN A 10 10.77 8.70 -17.88
CA GLN A 10 9.90 8.78 -16.70
C GLN A 10 9.46 7.40 -16.20
N GLU A 11 9.13 6.49 -17.13
CA GLU A 11 8.76 5.12 -16.81
C GLU A 11 9.94 4.33 -16.23
N VAL A 12 11.14 4.49 -16.80
CA VAL A 12 12.38 3.88 -16.28
C VAL A 12 12.70 4.41 -14.88
N VAL A 13 12.59 5.71 -14.66
CA VAL A 13 12.81 6.32 -13.33
C VAL A 13 11.81 5.79 -12.31
N ALA A 14 10.53 5.71 -12.67
CA ALA A 14 9.48 5.22 -11.78
C ALA A 14 9.71 3.76 -11.36
N ASN A 15 10.04 2.89 -12.33
CA ASN A 15 10.19 1.46 -12.08
C ASN A 15 11.55 1.10 -11.50
N THR A 16 12.63 1.81 -11.85
CA THR A 16 13.94 1.59 -11.20
C THR A 16 13.87 2.07 -9.75
N GLY A 17 13.31 3.26 -9.52
CA GLY A 17 13.11 3.81 -8.18
C GLY A 17 12.28 2.90 -7.29
N ARG A 18 11.14 2.37 -7.79
CA ARG A 18 10.30 1.48 -6.97
C ARG A 18 10.98 0.18 -6.58
N PHE A 19 11.84 -0.40 -7.43
CA PHE A 19 12.51 -1.66 -7.10
C PHE A 19 13.66 -1.45 -6.11
N ILE A 20 14.39 -0.33 -6.22
CA ILE A 20 15.40 0.05 -5.23
C ILE A 20 14.73 0.22 -3.85
N LEU A 21 13.65 1.01 -3.80
CA LEU A 21 12.87 1.21 -2.57
C LEU A 21 12.28 -0.09 -2.05
N ALA A 22 11.71 -0.92 -2.93
CA ALA A 22 11.12 -2.19 -2.55
C ALA A 22 12.16 -3.10 -1.90
N ALA A 23 13.32 -3.29 -2.52
CA ALA A 23 14.38 -4.13 -1.97
C ALA A 23 14.84 -3.64 -0.60
N SER A 24 15.09 -2.32 -0.46
CA SER A 24 15.53 -1.75 0.82
C SER A 24 14.46 -1.86 1.91
N PHE A 25 13.20 -1.55 1.63
CA PHE A 25 12.13 -1.59 2.63
C PHE A 25 11.69 -3.01 2.99
N ILE A 26 11.69 -3.95 2.03
CA ILE A 26 11.44 -5.37 2.30
C ILE A 26 12.53 -5.90 3.25
N PHE A 27 13.80 -5.66 2.93
CA PHE A 27 14.90 -6.11 3.76
C PHE A 27 14.87 -5.47 5.15
N SER A 28 14.73 -4.14 5.21
CA SER A 28 14.61 -3.36 6.44
C SER A 28 13.46 -3.82 7.34
N GLY A 29 12.25 -3.94 6.79
CA GLY A 29 11.08 -4.38 7.55
C GLY A 29 11.18 -5.84 7.99
N PHE A 30 11.76 -6.72 7.16
CA PHE A 30 11.97 -8.12 7.51
C PHE A 30 12.96 -8.30 8.66
N VAL A 31 14.14 -7.67 8.60
CA VAL A 31 15.14 -7.83 9.66
C VAL A 31 14.61 -7.33 11.00
N LYS A 32 13.91 -6.19 11.02
CA LYS A 32 13.27 -5.68 12.24
C LYS A 32 12.13 -6.57 12.74
N ALA A 33 11.44 -7.28 11.84
CA ALA A 33 10.39 -8.21 12.22
C ALA A 33 10.94 -9.52 12.80
N VAL A 34 12.15 -9.93 12.43
CA VAL A 34 12.84 -11.11 12.95
C VAL A 34 13.49 -10.84 14.32
N ASP A 35 13.91 -9.61 14.61
CA ASP A 35 14.42 -9.20 15.93
C ASP A 35 13.67 -7.96 16.47
N PRO A 36 12.42 -8.13 16.92
CA PRO A 36 11.61 -7.03 17.44
C PRO A 36 12.18 -6.44 18.73
N LEU A 37 12.80 -7.25 19.60
CA LEU A 37 13.44 -6.78 20.84
C LEU A 37 14.72 -5.99 20.55
N GLY A 38 15.56 -6.45 19.62
CA GLY A 38 16.73 -5.68 19.18
C GLY A 38 16.34 -4.30 18.68
N PHE A 39 15.25 -4.21 17.89
CA PHE A 39 14.78 -2.92 17.42
C PHE A 39 14.08 -2.08 18.51
N GLN A 40 13.43 -2.71 19.49
CA GLN A 40 12.94 -2.04 20.69
C GLN A 40 14.08 -1.31 21.42
N TYR A 41 15.20 -1.98 21.65
CA TYR A 41 16.36 -1.37 22.32
C TYR A 41 16.90 -0.19 21.54
N LYS A 42 16.98 -0.30 20.20
CA LYS A 42 17.35 0.85 19.36
C LYS A 42 16.40 2.04 19.52
N ILE A 43 15.08 1.81 19.56
CA ILE A 43 14.12 2.90 19.82
C ILE A 43 14.33 3.51 21.21
N GLN A 44 14.64 2.70 22.21
CA GLN A 44 14.97 3.19 23.55
C GLN A 44 16.23 4.06 23.55
N ASP A 45 17.28 3.68 22.80
CA ASP A 45 18.51 4.48 22.64
C ASP A 45 18.18 5.86 22.08
N TYR A 46 17.33 5.95 21.04
CA TYR A 46 16.89 7.22 20.51
C TYR A 46 16.09 8.05 21.52
N LEU A 47 15.14 7.42 22.22
CA LEU A 47 14.33 8.12 23.22
C LEU A 47 15.19 8.65 24.37
N ALA A 48 16.21 7.90 24.78
CA ALA A 48 17.17 8.33 25.78
C ALA A 48 18.04 9.48 25.25
N ALA A 49 18.64 9.33 24.07
CA ALA A 49 19.50 10.33 23.45
C ALA A 49 18.81 11.68 23.22
N PHE A 50 17.50 11.66 22.92
CA PHE A 50 16.70 12.87 22.77
C PHE A 50 16.01 13.35 24.05
N GLY A 51 16.20 12.68 25.19
CA GLY A 51 15.56 13.05 26.46
C GLY A 51 14.04 12.89 26.47
N MET A 52 13.51 12.01 25.62
CA MET A 52 12.07 11.76 25.42
C MET A 52 11.57 10.46 26.05
N ALA A 53 12.44 9.69 26.74
CA ALA A 53 12.07 8.40 27.32
C ALA A 53 10.85 8.46 28.25
N SER A 54 10.70 9.54 29.02
CA SER A 54 9.57 9.74 29.94
C SER A 54 8.27 10.18 29.27
N TRP A 55 8.30 10.55 27.99
CA TRP A 55 7.12 11.03 27.27
C TRP A 55 6.22 9.88 26.80
N PHE A 56 6.75 8.67 26.75
CA PHE A 56 6.09 7.50 26.20
C PHE A 56 5.95 6.40 27.26
N PRO A 57 4.85 5.61 27.23
CA PRO A 57 4.72 4.42 28.06
C PRO A 57 5.81 3.37 27.77
N SER A 58 6.12 2.50 28.73
CA SER A 58 7.15 1.46 28.61
C SER A 58 6.92 0.47 27.45
N PHE A 59 5.66 0.20 27.07
CA PHE A 59 5.33 -0.68 25.94
C PHE A 59 5.52 -0.03 24.57
N PHE A 60 5.68 1.31 24.52
CA PHE A 60 5.72 2.05 23.26
C PHE A 60 6.90 1.67 22.35
N PRO A 61 8.14 1.51 22.82
CA PRO A 61 9.26 1.17 21.96
C PRO A 61 9.06 -0.16 21.23
N LEU A 62 8.51 -1.18 21.91
CA LEU A 62 8.21 -2.48 21.31
C LEU A 62 7.11 -2.35 20.25
N LEU A 63 5.98 -1.74 20.62
CA LEU A 63 4.86 -1.54 19.71
C LEU A 63 5.26 -0.71 18.49
N GLY A 64 6.01 0.37 18.71
CA GLY A 64 6.56 1.23 17.67
C GLY A 64 7.49 0.48 16.73
N GLY A 65 8.31 -0.44 17.28
CA GLY A 65 9.19 -1.30 16.50
C GLY A 65 8.44 -2.24 15.56
N ILE A 66 7.44 -2.94 16.08
CA ILE A 66 6.58 -3.85 15.30
C ILE A 66 5.77 -3.09 14.25
N VAL A 67 5.22 -1.93 14.60
CA VAL A 67 4.45 -1.11 13.66
C VAL A 67 5.34 -0.56 12.54
N LEU A 68 6.53 -0.04 12.87
CA LEU A 68 7.45 0.51 11.88
C LEU A 68 7.96 -0.58 10.92
N SER A 69 8.36 -1.75 11.45
CA SER A 69 8.77 -2.89 10.62
C SER A 69 7.65 -3.35 9.69
N SER A 70 6.41 -3.41 10.20
CA SER A 70 5.22 -3.75 9.41
C SER A 70 4.94 -2.73 8.31
N VAL A 71 5.07 -1.44 8.61
CA VAL A 71 4.89 -0.35 7.63
C VAL A 71 5.96 -0.40 6.55
N GLU A 72 7.23 -0.55 6.92
CA GLU A 72 8.33 -0.69 5.96
C GLU A 72 8.13 -1.90 5.04
N PHE A 73 7.88 -3.07 5.62
CA PHE A 73 7.67 -4.29 4.85
C PHE A 73 6.47 -4.16 3.91
N PHE A 74 5.36 -3.59 4.39
CA PHE A 74 4.16 -3.33 3.58
C PHE A 74 4.42 -2.36 2.42
N ILE A 75 5.15 -1.27 2.65
CA ILE A 75 5.55 -0.31 1.60
C ILE A 75 6.39 -1.05 0.55
N GLY A 76 7.38 -1.81 1.00
CA GLY A 76 8.31 -2.53 0.13
C GLY A 76 7.60 -3.53 -0.78
N ILE A 77 6.74 -4.38 -0.21
CA ILE A 77 5.93 -5.34 -0.97
C ILE A 77 4.95 -4.64 -1.92
N SER A 78 4.32 -3.55 -1.47
CA SER A 78 3.38 -2.81 -2.31
C SER A 78 4.07 -2.16 -3.53
N LEU A 79 5.28 -1.61 -3.34
CA LEU A 79 6.10 -1.06 -4.43
C LEU A 79 6.59 -2.15 -5.38
N PHE A 80 6.97 -3.31 -4.85
CA PHE A 80 7.39 -4.48 -5.64
C PHE A 80 6.27 -4.93 -6.58
N PHE A 81 5.07 -5.18 -6.06
CA PHE A 81 3.93 -5.64 -6.86
C PHE A 81 3.24 -4.52 -7.66
N GLY A 82 3.56 -3.26 -7.37
CA GLY A 82 2.89 -2.09 -7.96
C GLY A 82 1.45 -1.89 -7.47
N THR A 83 1.10 -2.48 -6.33
CA THR A 83 -0.21 -2.37 -5.69
C THR A 83 -0.33 -1.08 -4.89
N ARG A 84 -1.54 -0.53 -4.76
CA ARG A 84 -1.79 0.72 -3.99
C ARG A 84 -0.78 1.85 -4.28
N ARG A 85 -0.36 1.99 -5.55
CA ARG A 85 0.77 2.84 -6.01
C ARG A 85 0.79 4.25 -5.42
N THR A 86 -0.37 4.88 -5.23
CA THR A 86 -0.45 6.21 -4.60
C THR A 86 -0.09 6.15 -3.12
N VAL A 87 -0.70 5.25 -2.36
CA VAL A 87 -0.44 5.11 -0.92
C VAL A 87 1.01 4.67 -0.68
N ALA A 88 1.47 3.64 -1.39
CA ALA A 88 2.81 3.09 -1.21
C ALA A 88 3.92 4.12 -1.54
N SER A 89 3.79 4.85 -2.65
CA SER A 89 4.78 5.89 -3.00
C SER A 89 4.70 7.12 -2.10
N SER A 90 3.51 7.52 -1.63
CA SER A 90 3.36 8.59 -0.65
C SER A 90 4.00 8.23 0.69
N LEU A 91 3.72 7.04 1.21
CA LEU A 91 4.27 6.57 2.49
C LEU A 91 5.79 6.41 2.42
N ALA A 92 6.31 5.84 1.33
CA ALA A 92 7.75 5.76 1.09
C ALA A 92 8.39 7.15 1.11
N LEU A 93 7.80 8.12 0.40
CA LEU A 93 8.33 9.49 0.37
C LEU A 93 8.24 10.16 1.74
N MET A 94 7.14 9.99 2.48
CA MET A 94 6.97 10.54 3.82
C MET A 94 8.02 9.98 4.79
N LEU A 95 8.23 8.65 4.77
CA LEU A 95 9.25 8.00 5.58
C LEU A 95 10.65 8.51 5.23
N MET A 96 10.97 8.66 3.94
CA MET A 96 12.28 9.19 3.53
C MET A 96 12.48 10.67 3.86
N ILE A 97 11.42 11.49 3.79
CA ILE A 97 11.45 12.90 4.21
C ILE A 97 11.75 13.03 5.70
N PHE A 98 11.28 12.09 6.52
CA PHE A 98 11.57 12.05 7.96
C PHE A 98 12.96 11.46 8.24
N MET A 99 13.28 10.30 7.65
CA MET A 99 14.50 9.55 7.95
C MET A 99 15.76 10.23 7.41
N THR A 100 15.70 10.95 6.29
CA THR A 100 16.91 11.57 5.71
C THR A 100 17.47 12.69 6.60
N PRO A 101 16.68 13.67 7.07
CA PRO A 101 17.14 14.66 8.05
C PRO A 101 17.57 14.03 9.38
N LEU A 102 16.86 13.01 9.87
CA LEU A 102 17.26 12.28 11.09
C LEU A 102 18.64 11.66 10.91
N THR A 103 18.90 10.98 9.79
CA THR A 103 20.23 10.39 9.54
C THR A 103 21.33 11.41 9.30
N LEU A 104 21.00 12.61 8.79
CA LEU A 104 21.95 13.71 8.73
C LEU A 104 22.31 14.18 10.14
N TYR A 105 21.33 14.31 11.03
CA TYR A 105 21.57 14.65 12.43
C TYR A 105 22.48 13.61 13.10
N LEU A 106 22.22 12.32 12.89
CA LEU A 106 23.09 11.25 13.40
C LEU A 106 24.52 11.36 12.87
N ALA A 107 24.69 11.61 11.58
CA ALA A 107 26.02 11.75 10.96
C ALA A 107 26.82 12.98 11.43
N LEU A 108 26.15 13.99 11.97
CA LEU A 108 26.78 15.22 12.43
C LEU A 108 27.08 15.23 13.93
N PHE A 109 26.24 14.56 14.74
CA PHE A 109 26.28 14.68 16.20
C PHE A 109 26.55 13.35 16.91
N ASP A 110 26.53 12.23 16.19
CA ASP A 110 26.73 10.86 16.71
C ASP A 110 26.06 10.58 18.07
N PRO A 111 24.76 10.93 18.26
CA PRO A 111 24.07 10.73 19.53
C PRO A 111 23.73 9.25 19.80
N VAL A 112 23.77 8.42 18.76
CA VAL A 112 23.55 6.96 18.77
C VAL A 112 24.58 6.34 17.83
N SER A 113 25.05 5.14 18.16
CA SER A 113 26.15 4.45 17.46
C SER A 113 25.83 4.07 16.01
N ASP A 114 24.57 3.75 15.72
CA ASP A 114 24.08 3.47 14.38
C ASP A 114 22.58 3.75 14.26
N CYS A 115 22.08 3.84 13.02
CA CYS A 115 20.69 4.20 12.79
C CYS A 115 19.68 3.08 13.09
N GLY A 116 20.10 1.81 13.13
CA GLY A 116 19.23 0.65 13.30
C GLY A 116 18.40 0.29 12.07
N CYS A 117 18.68 0.88 10.90
CA CYS A 117 17.88 0.69 9.68
C CYS A 117 17.76 -0.79 9.26
N PHE A 118 18.85 -1.56 9.34
CA PHE A 118 18.89 -2.96 8.95
C PHE A 118 19.17 -3.89 10.13
N GLY A 119 18.92 -3.41 11.36
CA GLY A 119 19.25 -4.14 12.59
C GLY A 119 20.70 -4.64 12.60
N ASP A 120 20.91 -5.78 13.26
CA ASP A 120 22.22 -6.42 13.37
C ASP A 120 22.65 -7.14 12.08
N ALA A 121 21.75 -7.29 11.09
CA ALA A 121 22.07 -7.95 9.82
C ALA A 121 23.07 -7.14 8.98
N TRP A 122 23.01 -5.81 9.06
CA TRP A 122 23.95 -4.92 8.37
C TRP A 122 24.07 -3.58 9.08
N VAL A 123 25.04 -3.49 9.99
CA VAL A 123 25.38 -2.24 10.67
C VAL A 123 26.14 -1.32 9.71
N LEU A 124 25.61 -0.12 9.51
CA LEU A 124 26.19 0.93 8.68
C LEU A 124 26.65 2.08 9.57
N THR A 125 27.75 2.73 9.21
CA THR A 125 28.15 3.97 9.88
C THR A 125 27.08 5.06 9.67
N ASN A 126 27.07 6.08 10.53
CA ASN A 126 26.09 7.17 10.42
C ASN A 126 26.18 7.90 9.07
N TRP A 127 27.39 8.10 8.54
CA TRP A 127 27.62 8.68 7.21
C TRP A 127 27.16 7.79 6.06
N GLU A 128 27.42 6.48 6.10
CA GLU A 128 26.93 5.53 5.10
C GLU A 128 25.40 5.47 5.09
N THR A 129 24.80 5.48 6.28
CA THR A 129 23.33 5.50 6.44
C THR A 129 22.72 6.75 5.83
N PHE A 130 23.31 7.93 6.09
CA PHE A 130 22.88 9.18 5.47
C PHE A 130 22.99 9.12 3.94
N GLY A 131 24.13 8.67 3.40
CA GLY A 131 24.34 8.52 1.96
C GLY A 131 23.30 7.61 1.30
N LYS A 132 23.02 6.44 1.91
CA LYS A 132 21.94 5.54 1.50
C LYS A 132 20.59 6.27 1.49
N ASN A 133 20.25 6.98 2.55
CA ASN A 133 18.96 7.67 2.66
C ASN A 133 18.79 8.78 1.62
N VAL A 134 19.86 9.48 1.23
CA VAL A 134 19.82 10.45 0.11
C VAL A 134 19.46 9.74 -1.20
N VAL A 135 20.07 8.60 -1.51
CA VAL A 135 19.76 7.81 -2.71
C VAL A 135 18.30 7.32 -2.68
N LEU A 136 17.85 6.80 -1.55
CA LEU A 136 16.47 6.35 -1.37
C LEU A 136 15.47 7.51 -1.46
N LEU A 137 15.79 8.71 -0.95
CA LEU A 137 14.94 9.88 -1.07
C LEU A 137 14.78 10.30 -2.54
N LEU A 138 15.86 10.30 -3.33
CA LEU A 138 15.79 10.58 -4.77
C LEU A 138 14.92 9.54 -5.50
N ALA A 139 15.08 8.25 -5.17
CA ALA A 139 14.25 7.19 -5.70
C ALA A 139 12.77 7.36 -5.30
N ALA A 140 12.49 7.76 -4.06
CA ALA A 140 11.14 8.01 -3.55
C ALA A 140 10.47 9.19 -4.26
N VAL A 141 11.18 10.30 -4.46
CA VAL A 141 10.69 11.46 -5.21
C VAL A 141 10.36 11.07 -6.66
N GLY A 142 11.27 10.37 -7.34
CA GLY A 142 11.05 9.90 -8.72
C GLY A 142 9.84 8.96 -8.83
N THR A 143 9.77 7.98 -7.94
CA THR A 143 8.65 7.01 -7.89
C THR A 143 7.32 7.70 -7.58
N PHE A 144 7.28 8.64 -6.64
CA PHE A 144 6.08 9.39 -6.29
C PHE A 144 5.60 10.30 -7.42
N ARG A 145 6.53 11.03 -8.07
CA ARG A 145 6.23 11.92 -9.20
C ARG A 145 5.60 11.17 -10.36
N TYR A 146 6.17 10.01 -10.70
CA TYR A 146 5.77 9.20 -11.84
C TYR A 146 4.96 7.96 -11.44
N ARG A 147 4.32 7.97 -10.26
CA ARG A 147 3.60 6.82 -9.67
C ARG A 147 2.54 6.20 -10.58
N LYS A 148 1.96 6.96 -11.52
CA LYS A 148 0.99 6.46 -12.49
C LYS A 148 1.61 5.52 -13.54
N MET A 149 2.92 5.57 -13.75
CA MET A 149 3.69 4.75 -14.70
C MET A 149 4.28 3.48 -14.07
N VAL A 150 4.03 3.23 -12.78
CA VAL A 150 4.44 1.99 -12.11
C VAL A 150 3.65 0.81 -12.66
N PHE A 151 4.36 -0.21 -13.16
CA PHE A 151 3.75 -1.44 -13.67
C PHE A 151 3.16 -2.29 -12.53
N ARG A 152 1.98 -2.86 -12.78
CA ARG A 152 1.25 -3.70 -11.81
C ARG A 152 1.41 -5.18 -12.13
N PHE A 153 1.97 -5.92 -11.18
CA PHE A 153 2.01 -7.38 -11.26
C PHE A 153 0.68 -8.02 -10.86
N ILE A 154 -0.16 -7.33 -10.09
CA ILE A 154 -1.43 -7.83 -9.54
C ILE A 154 -2.59 -6.90 -9.90
N SER A 155 -3.76 -7.48 -10.20
CA SER A 155 -4.98 -6.71 -10.50
C SER A 155 -5.46 -5.85 -9.33
N VAL A 156 -6.28 -4.83 -9.61
CA VAL A 156 -6.88 -3.96 -8.57
C VAL A 156 -7.76 -4.78 -7.61
N LYS A 157 -8.45 -5.80 -8.11
CA LYS A 157 -9.37 -6.61 -7.30
C LYS A 157 -8.66 -7.50 -6.30
N MET A 158 -7.43 -7.90 -6.58
CA MET A 158 -6.66 -8.80 -5.70
C MET A 158 -5.63 -8.07 -4.84
N GLU A 159 -5.42 -6.76 -5.04
CA GLU A 159 -4.39 -6.01 -4.30
C GLU A 159 -4.66 -5.95 -2.79
N TRP A 160 -5.92 -5.98 -2.37
CA TRP A 160 -6.29 -5.99 -0.95
C TRP A 160 -5.85 -7.28 -0.25
N LEU A 161 -5.91 -8.44 -0.93
CA LEU A 161 -5.54 -9.73 -0.34
C LEU A 161 -4.03 -9.81 -0.13
N VAL A 162 -3.25 -9.28 -1.07
CA VAL A 162 -1.79 -9.15 -0.95
C VAL A 162 -1.45 -8.24 0.23
N SER A 163 -2.12 -7.10 0.34
CA SER A 163 -1.96 -6.16 1.47
C SER A 163 -2.25 -6.84 2.81
N LEU A 164 -3.38 -7.54 2.91
CA LEU A 164 -3.81 -8.23 4.12
C LEU A 164 -2.83 -9.33 4.51
N TYR A 165 -2.44 -10.18 3.57
CA TYR A 165 -1.50 -11.26 3.81
C TYR A 165 -0.11 -10.74 4.20
N THR A 166 0.36 -9.66 3.56
CA THR A 166 1.65 -9.03 3.90
C THR A 166 1.68 -8.57 5.36
N LEU A 167 0.62 -7.88 5.79
CA LEU A 167 0.49 -7.44 7.18
C LEU A 167 0.36 -8.63 8.14
N PHE A 168 -0.49 -9.60 7.82
CA PHE A 168 -0.64 -10.81 8.63
C PHE A 168 0.71 -11.54 8.81
N PHE A 169 1.44 -11.76 7.72
CA PHE A 169 2.74 -12.42 7.75
C PHE A 169 3.74 -11.70 8.65
N VAL A 170 3.92 -10.39 8.48
CA VAL A 170 4.94 -9.65 9.25
C VAL A 170 4.57 -9.57 10.72
N PHE A 171 3.28 -9.41 11.07
CA PHE A 171 2.83 -9.48 12.45
C PHE A 171 3.05 -10.88 13.05
N THR A 172 2.62 -11.94 12.36
CA THR A 172 2.82 -13.31 12.85
C THR A 172 4.30 -13.62 13.03
N LEU A 173 5.16 -13.19 12.11
CA LEU A 173 6.61 -13.35 12.23
C LEU A 173 7.17 -12.62 13.46
N SER A 174 6.76 -11.36 13.68
CA SER A 174 7.22 -10.60 14.86
C SER A 174 6.75 -11.19 16.17
N PHE A 175 5.47 -11.60 16.28
CA PHE A 175 4.98 -12.25 17.49
C PHE A 175 5.63 -13.61 17.72
N TYR A 176 5.87 -14.38 16.65
CA TYR A 176 6.62 -15.64 16.75
C TYR A 176 8.04 -15.41 17.28
N CYS A 177 8.74 -14.35 16.84
CA CYS A 177 10.09 -14.02 17.30
C CYS A 177 10.13 -13.27 18.65
N LEU A 178 8.96 -12.97 19.25
CA LEU A 178 8.87 -12.49 20.63
C LEU A 178 8.71 -13.64 21.61
N ASP A 179 7.90 -14.63 21.22
CA ASP A 179 7.65 -15.85 21.98
C ASP A 179 8.84 -16.82 21.90
N ARG A 180 9.42 -16.93 20.71
CA ARG A 180 10.57 -17.79 20.39
C ARG A 180 11.79 -16.96 20.02
N LEU A 181 12.96 -17.61 19.97
CA LEU A 181 14.17 -16.96 19.49
C LEU A 181 14.05 -16.51 18.02
N PRO A 182 14.78 -15.46 17.61
CA PRO A 182 14.81 -15.01 16.23
C PRO A 182 15.10 -16.16 15.25
N VAL A 183 14.23 -16.30 14.24
CA VAL A 183 14.41 -17.32 13.19
C VAL A 183 15.74 -17.18 12.44
N LEU A 184 16.31 -15.97 12.41
CA LEU A 184 17.65 -15.70 11.91
C LEU A 184 18.37 -14.86 12.95
N ASP A 185 19.42 -15.42 13.52
CA ASP A 185 20.25 -14.73 14.49
C ASP A 185 21.45 -14.07 13.79
N PHE A 186 21.40 -12.74 13.68
CA PHE A 186 22.48 -11.94 13.09
C PHE A 186 23.55 -11.53 14.12
N ARG A 187 23.35 -11.86 15.39
CA ARG A 187 24.21 -11.41 16.49
C ARG A 187 25.48 -12.25 16.58
N PRO A 188 26.52 -11.75 17.28
CA PRO A 188 27.77 -12.48 17.48
C PRO A 188 27.60 -13.83 18.20
N TYR A 189 26.55 -13.97 19.01
CA TYR A 189 26.25 -15.16 19.83
C TYR A 189 25.31 -16.16 19.13
N LYS A 190 25.31 -16.24 17.80
CA LYS A 190 24.51 -17.26 17.11
C LYS A 190 25.10 -18.65 17.26
N ILE A 191 24.26 -19.68 17.10
CA ILE A 191 24.68 -21.08 17.18
C ILE A 191 25.83 -21.35 16.20
N GLY A 192 26.85 -22.08 16.67
CA GLY A 192 28.05 -22.43 15.92
C GLY A 192 29.18 -21.40 15.97
N LYS A 193 29.00 -20.26 16.65
CA LYS A 193 30.08 -19.31 16.90
C LYS A 193 30.84 -19.63 18.17
N ASN A 194 32.15 -19.39 18.13
CA ASN A 194 33.02 -19.47 19.29
C ASN A 194 33.19 -18.08 19.91
N ILE A 195 32.89 -17.97 21.20
CA ILE A 195 32.90 -16.70 21.94
C ILE A 195 34.34 -16.19 22.07
N SER A 196 35.30 -17.04 22.43
CA SER A 196 36.71 -16.68 22.56
C SER A 196 37.29 -16.17 21.25
N GLU A 197 37.01 -16.84 20.12
CA GLU A 197 37.42 -16.36 18.80
C GLU A 197 36.78 -15.00 18.46
N GLY A 198 35.50 -14.83 18.82
CA GLY A 198 34.76 -13.57 18.62
C GLY A 198 35.28 -12.39 19.45
N MET A 199 36.07 -12.66 20.51
CA MET A 199 36.75 -11.66 21.34
C MET A 199 38.12 -11.24 20.79
N THR A 200 38.67 -11.99 19.85
CA THR A 200 40.01 -11.70 19.32
C THR A 200 40.00 -10.60 18.26
N ILE A 201 41.02 -9.74 18.30
CA ILE A 201 41.29 -8.74 17.27
C ILE A 201 42.16 -9.40 16.19
N PRO A 202 41.75 -9.42 14.90
CA PRO A 202 42.55 -10.00 13.83
C PRO A 202 43.90 -9.31 13.63
N ASP A 203 44.93 -10.09 13.28
CA ASP A 203 46.27 -9.59 13.01
C ASP A 203 46.27 -8.51 11.91
N GLY A 204 46.73 -7.30 12.27
CA GLY A 204 46.82 -6.15 11.37
C GLY A 204 45.65 -5.15 11.46
N ALA A 205 44.62 -5.44 12.26
CA ALA A 205 43.57 -4.48 12.56
C ALA A 205 44.07 -3.40 13.53
N LYS A 206 43.77 -2.12 13.25
CA LYS A 206 44.18 -1.00 14.12
C LYS A 206 43.26 -0.92 15.34
N PRO A 207 43.77 -0.87 16.57
CA PRO A 207 42.95 -0.64 17.75
C PRO A 207 42.42 0.80 17.78
N SER A 208 41.33 1.01 18.52
CA SER A 208 40.78 2.34 18.77
C SER A 208 41.80 3.23 19.47
N VAL A 209 42.03 4.42 18.91
CA VAL A 209 42.96 5.40 19.48
C VAL A 209 42.14 6.37 20.32
N TYR A 210 42.39 6.33 21.62
CA TYR A 210 41.80 7.24 22.59
C TYR A 210 42.76 8.38 22.91
N GLU A 211 42.24 9.60 23.00
CA GLU A 211 42.99 10.78 23.41
C GLU A 211 42.42 11.28 24.75
N SER A 212 43.27 11.32 25.77
CA SER A 212 42.90 11.88 27.06
C SER A 212 42.93 13.40 27.01
N ILE A 213 41.78 14.03 27.22
CA ILE A 213 41.61 15.47 27.38
C ILE A 213 41.57 15.78 28.87
N PHE A 214 42.50 16.60 29.30
CA PHE A 214 42.62 17.10 30.66
C PHE A 214 41.94 18.47 30.76
N VAL A 215 40.99 18.60 31.67
CA VAL A 215 40.37 19.87 32.02
C VAL A 215 41.18 20.47 33.16
N LEU A 216 41.84 21.59 32.91
CA LEU A 216 42.61 22.32 33.92
C LEU A 216 42.04 23.73 34.13
N GLU A 217 42.19 24.24 35.35
CA GLU A 217 41.68 25.54 35.77
C GLU A 217 42.81 26.48 36.21
N LYS A 218 42.73 27.74 35.77
CA LYS A 218 43.64 28.81 36.20
C LYS A 218 42.88 30.12 36.29
N ASN A 219 42.96 30.80 37.44
CA ASN A 219 42.27 32.06 37.73
C ASN A 219 40.73 32.02 37.53
N GLY A 220 40.09 30.87 37.79
CA GLY A 220 38.65 30.68 37.62
C GLY A 220 38.19 30.38 36.20
N GLU A 221 39.10 30.26 35.23
CA GLU A 221 38.81 29.89 33.85
C GLU A 221 39.24 28.43 33.58
N LYS A 222 38.31 27.57 33.15
CA LYS A 222 38.56 26.17 32.81
C LYS A 222 38.90 26.04 31.32
N LYS A 223 39.99 25.34 31.00
CA LYS A 223 40.41 25.03 29.61
C LYS A 223 40.79 23.56 29.47
N GLU A 224 40.62 23.07 28.24
CA GLU A 224 40.88 21.70 27.85
C GLU A 224 42.24 21.57 27.18
N PHE A 225 42.99 20.55 27.55
CA PHE A 225 44.35 20.30 27.08
C PHE A 225 44.51 18.81 26.75
N THR A 226 45.29 18.49 25.72
CA THR A 226 45.70 17.11 25.41
C THR A 226 47.10 16.84 25.98
N LEU A 227 47.54 15.58 25.97
CA LEU A 227 48.92 15.22 26.33
C LEU A 227 49.98 16.00 25.53
N ASP A 228 49.72 16.27 24.25
CA ASP A 228 50.62 17.00 23.36
C ASP A 228 50.68 18.50 23.64
N ASN A 229 49.67 19.07 24.29
CA ASN A 229 49.57 20.49 24.60
C ASN A 229 49.34 20.74 26.09
N TYR A 230 49.88 19.86 26.95
CA TYR A 230 49.69 19.93 28.38
C TYR A 230 50.39 21.18 28.95
N PRO A 231 49.72 22.03 29.75
CA PRO A 231 50.26 23.30 30.19
C PRO A 231 51.28 23.16 31.35
N ASP A 232 51.93 24.25 31.70
CA ASP A 232 52.88 24.29 32.83
C ASP A 232 52.20 24.08 34.20
N SER A 233 53.00 23.91 35.25
CA SER A 233 52.57 23.63 36.63
C SER A 233 51.80 24.78 37.31
N THR A 234 51.40 25.81 36.57
CA THR A 234 50.59 26.94 37.08
C THR A 234 49.08 26.71 36.93
N TRP A 235 48.68 25.58 36.36
CA TRP A 235 47.29 25.16 36.15
C TRP A 235 46.92 24.03 37.12
N THR A 236 45.69 24.05 37.65
CA THR A 236 45.18 23.04 38.57
C THR A 236 44.35 22.02 37.82
N PHE A 237 44.65 20.73 38.00
CA PHE A 237 43.87 19.64 37.40
C PHE A 237 42.46 19.57 38.00
N VAL A 238 41.45 19.47 37.13
CA VAL A 238 40.03 19.35 37.54
C VAL A 238 39.47 17.98 37.18
N ASP A 239 39.62 17.56 35.93
CA ASP A 239 38.99 16.35 35.40
C ASP A 239 39.77 15.80 34.19
N THR A 240 39.67 14.50 33.92
CA THR A 240 40.18 13.88 32.70
C THR A 240 39.04 13.16 32.00
N ARG A 241 38.81 13.49 30.74
CA ARG A 241 37.89 12.75 29.89
C ARG A 241 38.66 12.11 28.74
N THR A 242 38.42 10.83 28.52
CA THR A 242 39.00 10.11 27.39
C THR A 242 38.05 10.24 26.21
N VAL A 243 38.52 10.79 25.10
CA VAL A 243 37.72 10.96 23.88
C VAL A 243 38.28 10.04 22.80
N LEU A 244 37.40 9.29 22.14
CA LEU A 244 37.78 8.45 21.01
C LEU A 244 38.22 9.33 19.83
N LYS A 245 39.50 9.30 19.48
CA LYS A 245 40.09 10.12 18.42
C LYS A 245 39.96 9.46 17.04
N GLU A 246 40.21 8.14 17.00
CA GLU A 246 40.07 7.33 15.78
C GLU A 246 39.46 5.99 16.18
N LYS A 247 38.26 5.67 15.65
CA LYS A 247 37.60 4.39 15.90
C LYS A 247 38.36 3.28 15.14
N GLY A 248 38.93 2.35 15.89
CA GLY A 248 39.62 1.18 15.36
C GLY A 248 38.68 0.00 15.17
N TYR A 249 39.26 -1.17 14.89
CA TYR A 249 38.51 -2.42 14.86
C TYR A 249 38.07 -2.81 16.27
N GLU A 250 36.77 -3.03 16.42
CA GLU A 250 36.12 -3.48 17.63
C GLU A 250 35.69 -4.93 17.41
N PRO A 251 36.11 -5.89 18.26
CA PRO A 251 35.75 -7.27 18.06
C PRO A 251 34.23 -7.45 18.21
N PRO A 252 33.62 -8.39 17.45
CA PRO A 252 32.18 -8.64 17.52
C PRO A 252 31.68 -8.91 18.94
N ILE A 253 32.52 -9.51 19.79
CA ILE A 253 32.28 -9.71 21.22
C ILE A 253 33.37 -8.95 21.98
N HIS A 254 33.00 -7.98 22.81
CA HIS A 254 33.97 -7.18 23.59
C HIS A 254 33.67 -7.15 25.09
N ASP A 255 32.40 -7.26 25.50
CA ASP A 255 31.97 -7.12 26.90
C ASP A 255 31.58 -8.47 27.55
N PHE A 256 32.10 -9.58 27.04
CA PHE A 256 31.83 -10.91 27.61
C PHE A 256 32.72 -11.17 28.84
N SER A 257 32.19 -10.91 30.03
CA SER A 257 32.82 -11.22 31.33
C SER A 257 31.78 -11.80 32.28
N ILE A 258 32.15 -12.88 32.98
CA ILE A 258 31.31 -13.61 33.92
C ILE A 258 31.95 -13.52 35.31
N MET A 259 31.32 -12.78 36.21
CA MET A 259 31.76 -12.64 37.60
C MET A 259 30.93 -13.57 38.49
N ASP A 260 31.55 -14.55 39.16
CA ASP A 260 30.85 -15.42 40.10
C ASP A 260 30.47 -14.64 41.37
N LEU A 261 29.20 -14.68 41.78
CA LEU A 261 28.72 -13.88 42.92
C LEU A 261 29.12 -14.46 44.28
N ASN A 262 29.40 -15.76 44.36
CA ASN A 262 29.76 -16.41 45.63
C ASN A 262 31.23 -16.18 45.99
N THR A 263 32.09 -16.17 44.98
CA THR A 263 33.56 -16.06 45.12
C THR A 263 34.07 -14.66 44.80
N GLY A 264 33.38 -13.92 43.92
CA GLY A 264 33.83 -12.64 43.38
C GLY A 264 34.89 -12.76 42.27
N ASP A 265 35.19 -13.98 41.82
CA ASP A 265 36.20 -14.26 40.82
C ASP A 265 35.64 -14.11 39.39
N ASP A 266 36.47 -13.65 38.46
CA ASP A 266 36.17 -13.69 37.02
C ASP A 266 36.40 -15.12 36.51
N ILE A 267 35.32 -15.82 36.17
CA ILE A 267 35.35 -17.22 35.72
C ILE A 267 35.24 -17.34 34.19
N THR A 268 35.42 -16.25 33.45
CA THR A 268 35.21 -16.21 32.00
C THR A 268 36.08 -17.22 31.26
N GLU A 269 37.40 -17.22 31.53
CA GLU A 269 38.33 -18.13 30.86
C GLU A 269 38.04 -19.59 31.23
N ASP A 270 37.69 -19.85 32.49
CA ASP A 270 37.35 -21.20 32.98
C ASP A 270 36.09 -21.76 32.30
N VAL A 271 35.09 -20.91 32.04
CA VAL A 271 33.85 -21.29 31.34
C VAL A 271 34.10 -21.48 29.84
N LEU A 272 34.89 -20.61 29.22
CA LEU A 272 35.13 -20.65 27.77
C LEU A 272 36.13 -21.74 27.36
N THR A 273 37.04 -22.15 28.23
CA THR A 273 38.02 -23.22 27.95
C THR A 273 37.56 -24.60 28.44
N ASP A 274 36.37 -24.70 29.04
CA ASP A 274 35.84 -25.97 29.53
C ASP A 274 35.61 -26.95 28.37
N MET A 275 36.26 -28.11 28.46
CA MET A 275 36.11 -29.20 27.50
C MET A 275 34.81 -30.00 27.73
N GLY A 276 34.18 -29.83 28.90
CA GLY A 276 32.84 -30.32 29.22
C GLY A 276 31.72 -29.44 28.66
N TYR A 277 30.48 -29.80 28.97
CA TYR A 277 29.31 -29.00 28.62
C TYR A 277 28.99 -28.00 29.72
N THR A 278 28.70 -26.77 29.32
CA THR A 278 28.24 -25.71 30.22
C THR A 278 26.89 -25.17 29.74
N PHE A 279 25.88 -25.25 30.61
CA PHE A 279 24.62 -24.54 30.43
C PHE A 279 24.73 -23.14 31.02
N LEU A 280 24.28 -22.15 30.25
CA LEU A 280 24.18 -20.75 30.67
C LEU A 280 22.71 -20.35 30.59
N LEU A 281 22.08 -20.17 31.74
CA LEU A 281 20.76 -19.57 31.87
C LEU A 281 20.92 -18.05 31.83
N VAL A 282 20.48 -17.41 30.76
CA VAL A 282 20.62 -15.97 30.51
C VAL A 282 19.34 -15.27 30.94
N ALA A 283 19.40 -14.54 32.05
CA ALA A 283 18.29 -13.74 32.57
C ALA A 283 18.75 -12.29 32.76
N HIS A 284 18.64 -11.46 31.72
CA HIS A 284 19.24 -10.12 31.71
C HIS A 284 18.78 -9.26 32.90
N ARG A 285 17.49 -9.32 33.24
CA ARG A 285 16.89 -8.79 34.46
C ARG A 285 16.00 -9.87 35.07
N ILE A 286 16.43 -10.45 36.17
CA ILE A 286 15.75 -11.60 36.78
C ILE A 286 14.37 -11.25 37.34
N GLU A 287 14.18 -10.02 37.79
CA GLU A 287 12.89 -9.52 38.26
C GLU A 287 11.85 -9.32 37.14
N GLU A 288 12.29 -9.34 35.88
CA GLU A 288 11.45 -9.28 34.68
C GLU A 288 11.41 -10.62 33.93
N ALA A 289 12.02 -11.68 34.48
CA ALA A 289 12.09 -12.99 33.85
C ALA A 289 10.76 -13.76 34.01
N ASP A 290 10.35 -14.48 32.95
CA ASP A 290 9.21 -15.39 33.00
C ASP A 290 9.50 -16.56 33.94
N ASP A 291 8.56 -16.89 34.81
CA ASP A 291 8.66 -17.95 35.82
C ASP A 291 7.81 -19.18 35.47
N SER A 292 7.16 -19.20 34.30
CA SER A 292 6.23 -20.26 33.91
C SER A 292 6.89 -21.62 33.74
N ASN A 293 8.15 -21.67 33.29
CA ASN A 293 8.88 -22.90 33.00
C ASN A 293 10.01 -23.20 34.00
N ILE A 294 9.89 -22.67 35.22
CA ILE A 294 10.96 -22.76 36.21
C ILE A 294 11.27 -24.19 36.70
N ASP A 295 10.24 -25.04 36.78
CA ASP A 295 10.41 -26.45 37.15
C ASP A 295 11.34 -27.15 36.13
N LEU A 296 11.17 -26.85 34.84
CA LEU A 296 11.99 -27.39 33.77
C LEU A 296 13.45 -26.93 33.87
N ILE A 297 13.66 -25.66 34.21
CA ILE A 297 15.01 -25.11 34.42
C ILE A 297 15.69 -25.81 35.60
N ASN A 298 14.96 -26.06 36.69
CA ASN A 298 15.48 -26.78 37.85
C ASN A 298 15.81 -28.24 37.49
N GLU A 299 14.96 -28.92 36.71
CA GLU A 299 15.24 -30.27 36.19
C GLU A 299 16.52 -30.32 35.34
N ILE A 300 16.78 -29.30 34.51
CA ILE A 300 18.02 -29.21 33.74
C ILE A 300 19.23 -29.01 34.65
N TYR A 301 19.08 -28.23 35.73
CA TYR A 301 20.13 -28.08 36.72
C TYR A 301 20.43 -29.41 37.41
N ASP A 302 19.41 -30.14 37.86
CA ASP A 302 19.56 -31.46 38.47
C ASP A 302 20.23 -32.46 37.51
N TYR A 303 19.79 -32.48 36.25
CA TYR A 303 20.40 -33.26 35.18
C TYR A 303 21.88 -32.91 34.99
N SER A 304 22.22 -31.62 35.06
CA SER A 304 23.60 -31.12 34.95
C SER A 304 24.45 -31.61 36.12
N VAL A 305 23.92 -31.55 37.34
CA VAL A 305 24.59 -32.06 38.55
C VAL A 305 24.81 -33.57 38.49
N GLU A 306 23.81 -34.34 38.07
CA GLU A 306 23.89 -35.80 37.95
C GLU A 306 25.00 -36.24 36.98
N HIS A 307 25.15 -35.51 35.88
CA HIS A 307 26.07 -35.87 34.79
C HIS A 307 27.41 -35.12 34.85
N GLY A 308 27.59 -34.20 35.79
CA GLY A 308 28.82 -33.43 35.99
C GLY A 308 29.04 -32.31 34.95
N TYR A 309 27.96 -31.74 34.42
CA TYR A 309 28.01 -30.55 33.55
C TYR A 309 27.92 -29.29 34.40
N ARG A 310 28.53 -28.20 33.92
CA ARG A 310 28.42 -26.89 34.60
C ARG A 310 27.11 -26.22 34.23
N PHE A 311 26.54 -25.48 35.17
CA PHE A 311 25.34 -24.69 34.97
C PHE A 311 25.52 -23.36 35.70
N TYR A 312 25.31 -22.23 35.02
CA TYR A 312 25.35 -20.90 35.62
C TYR A 312 24.16 -20.06 35.16
N CYS A 313 23.56 -19.31 36.08
CA CYS A 313 22.60 -18.26 35.75
C CYS A 313 23.30 -16.90 35.66
N LEU A 314 23.27 -16.29 34.48
CA LEU A 314 23.88 -15.00 34.20
C LEU A 314 22.83 -13.89 34.27
N THR A 315 23.08 -12.87 35.09
CA THR A 315 22.16 -11.74 35.27
C THR A 315 22.88 -10.43 35.55
N SER A 316 22.25 -9.30 35.21
CA SER A 316 22.69 -7.95 35.60
C SER A 316 21.95 -7.45 36.86
N SER A 317 21.03 -8.24 37.39
CA SER A 317 20.18 -7.85 38.50
C SER A 317 20.96 -7.75 39.83
N PRO A 318 20.56 -6.85 40.73
CA PRO A 318 21.14 -6.79 42.07
C PRO A 318 20.89 -8.07 42.88
N GLU A 319 21.79 -8.38 43.81
CA GLU A 319 21.69 -9.56 44.70
C GLU A 319 20.32 -9.66 45.41
N GLU A 320 19.72 -8.54 45.81
CA GLU A 320 18.38 -8.53 46.44
C GLU A 320 17.31 -9.18 45.54
N GLN A 321 17.34 -8.90 44.23
CA GLN A 321 16.38 -9.49 43.28
C GLN A 321 16.68 -10.96 43.02
N ILE A 322 17.95 -11.36 43.10
CA ILE A 322 18.36 -12.75 42.96
C ILE A 322 17.86 -13.58 44.15
N GLU A 323 17.98 -13.07 45.38
CA GLU A 323 17.46 -13.76 46.57
C GLU A 323 15.92 -13.89 46.51
N LEU A 324 15.21 -12.83 46.09
CA LEU A 324 13.76 -12.90 45.86
C LEU A 324 13.39 -13.94 44.80
N TRP A 325 14.18 -14.05 43.73
CA TRP A 325 13.99 -15.08 42.72
C TRP A 325 14.20 -16.47 43.30
N LYS A 326 15.27 -16.72 44.06
CA LYS A 326 15.53 -18.01 44.72
C LYS A 326 14.38 -18.39 45.65
N ASP A 327 13.93 -17.47 46.49
CA ASP A 327 12.80 -17.69 47.41
C ASP A 327 11.50 -18.06 46.66
N LYS A 328 11.28 -17.43 45.50
CA LYS A 328 10.10 -17.65 44.66
C LYS A 328 10.14 -18.97 43.90
N THR A 329 11.32 -19.34 43.39
CA THR A 329 11.51 -20.40 42.38
C THR A 329 12.11 -21.69 42.92
N GLY A 330 12.70 -21.65 44.12
CA GLY A 330 13.50 -22.76 44.64
C GLY A 330 14.82 -22.97 43.89
N ALA A 331 15.29 -21.98 43.12
CA ALA A 331 16.52 -22.08 42.35
C ALA A 331 17.76 -22.35 43.22
N GLU A 332 18.41 -23.49 43.01
CA GLU A 332 19.66 -23.86 43.69
C GLU A 332 20.91 -23.69 42.81
N TYR A 333 20.74 -23.31 41.54
CA TYR A 333 21.85 -23.07 40.63
C TYR A 333 22.68 -21.82 40.99
N PRO A 334 23.99 -21.80 40.66
CA PRO A 334 24.86 -20.66 40.95
C PRO A 334 24.56 -19.47 40.03
N PHE A 335 24.64 -18.26 40.59
CA PHE A 335 24.40 -17.00 39.89
C PHE A 335 25.71 -16.26 39.64
N CYS A 336 25.82 -15.67 38.45
CA CYS A 336 26.95 -14.85 38.05
C CYS A 336 26.46 -13.49 37.53
N GLN A 337 27.25 -12.46 37.78
CA GLN A 337 27.00 -11.12 37.32
C GLN A 337 27.61 -10.89 35.93
N MET A 338 26.86 -10.25 35.06
CA MET A 338 27.27 -9.89 33.71
C MET A 338 26.55 -8.61 33.24
N ASP A 339 27.11 -7.92 32.25
CA ASP A 339 26.54 -6.70 31.67
C ASP A 339 25.17 -6.95 30.98
N ASP A 340 24.21 -6.04 31.22
CA ASP A 340 22.82 -6.12 30.72
C ASP A 340 22.73 -6.09 29.19
N ILE A 341 23.52 -5.24 28.54
CA ILE A 341 23.54 -5.12 27.07
C ILE A 341 24.07 -6.41 26.46
N THR A 342 25.09 -6.99 27.09
CA THR A 342 25.67 -8.27 26.65
C THR A 342 24.68 -9.40 26.78
N LEU A 343 23.99 -9.54 27.93
CA LEU A 343 22.97 -10.56 28.16
C LEU A 343 21.82 -10.46 27.15
N LYS A 344 21.30 -9.24 26.91
CA LYS A 344 20.29 -8.99 25.88
C LYS A 344 20.78 -9.42 24.50
N THR A 345 22.05 -9.20 24.20
CA THR A 345 22.67 -9.58 22.91
C THR A 345 22.88 -11.09 22.78
N MET A 346 23.16 -11.79 23.88
CA MET A 346 23.31 -13.24 23.89
C MET A 346 22.00 -13.95 23.53
N VAL A 347 20.89 -13.62 24.18
CA VAL A 347 19.60 -14.31 23.99
C VAL A 347 18.44 -13.30 24.04
N ARG A 348 17.46 -13.43 23.12
CA ARG A 348 16.27 -12.55 23.06
C ARG A 348 15.10 -13.09 23.92
N SER A 349 15.40 -13.89 24.92
CA SER A 349 14.42 -14.49 25.83
C SER A 349 14.90 -14.28 27.26
N ASN A 350 13.97 -14.06 28.19
CA ASN A 350 14.26 -13.76 29.58
C ASN A 350 13.32 -14.59 30.49
N PRO A 351 13.77 -15.74 31.03
CA PRO A 351 15.10 -16.31 30.85
C PRO A 351 15.26 -17.00 29.48
N GLY A 352 16.49 -17.21 29.04
CA GLY A 352 16.79 -18.05 27.88
C GLY A 352 17.96 -18.97 28.18
N LEU A 353 18.02 -20.14 27.55
CA LEU A 353 19.05 -21.14 27.83
C LEU A 353 20.04 -21.23 26.68
N MET A 354 21.34 -21.34 27.00
CA MET A 354 22.40 -21.55 26.01
C MET A 354 23.30 -22.71 26.46
N LEU A 355 23.63 -23.60 25.51
CA LEU A 355 24.58 -24.69 25.74
C LEU A 355 25.88 -24.39 25.01
N ILE A 356 26.99 -24.38 25.73
CA ILE A 356 28.33 -24.15 25.17
C ILE A 356 29.29 -25.29 25.52
N LYS A 357 30.32 -25.43 24.68
CA LYS A 357 31.44 -26.37 24.88
C LYS A 357 32.71 -25.81 24.25
N ASN A 358 33.78 -25.68 25.04
CA ASN A 358 35.05 -25.08 24.62
C ASN A 358 34.84 -23.74 23.88
N GLY A 359 34.01 -22.88 24.47
CA GLY A 359 33.67 -21.54 23.96
C GLY A 359 32.72 -21.52 22.76
N THR A 360 32.41 -22.68 22.17
CA THR A 360 31.50 -22.78 21.02
C THR A 360 30.06 -22.94 21.48
N ILE A 361 29.17 -22.12 20.92
CA ILE A 361 27.72 -22.18 21.17
C ILE A 361 27.13 -23.35 20.39
N LEU A 362 26.68 -24.39 21.09
CA LEU A 362 26.12 -25.59 20.48
C LEU A 362 24.63 -25.45 20.21
N ASN A 363 23.89 -24.84 21.13
CA ASN A 363 22.45 -24.70 21.04
C ASN A 363 21.90 -23.56 21.92
N LYS A 364 20.69 -23.09 21.61
CA LYS A 364 20.00 -21.98 22.29
C LYS A 364 18.50 -22.23 22.31
N TRP A 365 17.86 -21.84 23.40
CA TRP A 365 16.42 -21.95 23.60
C TRP A 365 15.85 -20.67 24.21
N SER A 366 14.63 -20.32 23.80
CA SER A 366 13.77 -19.42 24.57
C SER A 366 13.13 -20.20 25.72
N ASP A 367 12.61 -19.49 26.71
CA ASP A 367 11.86 -20.07 27.83
C ASP A 367 10.81 -21.10 27.37
N GLU A 368 10.10 -20.78 26.29
CA GLU A 368 9.05 -21.60 25.69
C GLU A 368 9.50 -22.88 24.94
N ASP A 369 10.80 -23.05 24.70
CA ASP A 369 11.37 -24.18 23.96
C ASP A 369 12.44 -24.93 24.77
N ILE A 370 12.54 -24.66 26.08
CA ILE A 370 13.51 -25.31 26.96
C ILE A 370 13.32 -26.85 26.88
N PRO A 371 14.42 -27.63 26.79
CA PRO A 371 14.32 -29.08 26.68
C PRO A 371 13.79 -29.72 27.96
N ASP A 372 12.91 -30.70 27.82
CA ASP A 372 12.30 -31.42 28.93
C ASP A 372 13.02 -32.74 29.29
N GLU A 373 12.58 -33.36 30.38
CA GLU A 373 13.05 -34.68 30.83
C GLU A 373 12.90 -35.78 29.77
N TYR A 374 11.95 -35.66 28.84
CA TYR A 374 11.74 -36.63 27.76
C TYR A 374 12.77 -36.51 26.64
N VAL A 375 13.40 -35.34 26.50
CA VAL A 375 14.53 -35.12 25.58
C VAL A 375 15.87 -35.42 26.27
N LEU A 376 16.01 -35.09 27.56
CA LEU A 376 17.23 -35.26 28.35
C LEU A 376 17.36 -36.67 28.97
N THR A 377 17.23 -37.70 28.14
CA THR A 377 17.15 -39.11 28.58
C THR A 377 18.48 -39.83 28.79
N ASP A 378 19.59 -39.27 28.29
CA ASP A 378 20.94 -39.83 28.39
C ASP A 378 21.95 -38.67 28.43
N LYS A 379 23.24 -38.97 28.54
CA LYS A 379 24.34 -38.00 28.47
C LYS A 379 24.34 -37.17 27.19
N LEU A 380 24.73 -35.90 27.28
CA LEU A 380 24.75 -34.95 26.16
C LEU A 380 25.65 -35.43 25.01
N GLU A 381 26.71 -36.19 25.26
CA GLU A 381 27.55 -36.76 24.20
C GLU A 381 26.78 -37.71 23.28
N ASN A 382 25.76 -38.38 23.82
CA ASN A 382 24.94 -39.36 23.11
C ASN A 382 23.67 -38.73 22.50
N LEU A 383 23.26 -37.56 23.00
CA LEU A 383 22.05 -36.88 22.55
C LEU A 383 22.33 -35.94 21.36
N PRO A 384 21.38 -35.80 20.41
CA PRO A 384 21.46 -34.78 19.38
C PRO A 384 21.58 -33.36 19.94
N LEU A 385 21.05 -33.14 21.16
CA LEU A 385 21.04 -31.86 21.84
C LEU A 385 22.45 -31.36 22.22
N GLY A 386 23.37 -32.28 22.54
CA GLY A 386 24.77 -31.97 22.84
C GLY A 386 25.67 -31.90 21.60
N GLN A 387 25.11 -32.04 20.41
CA GLN A 387 25.79 -31.74 19.15
C GLN A 387 25.43 -30.33 18.70
N GLN A 388 26.33 -29.67 17.97
CA GLN A 388 26.02 -28.36 17.39
C GLN A 388 24.80 -28.50 16.48
N LYS A 389 23.74 -27.74 16.77
CA LYS A 389 22.53 -27.71 15.94
C LYS A 389 22.94 -27.26 14.53
N LEU A 390 22.85 -28.16 13.55
CA LEU A 390 23.16 -27.87 12.14
C LEU A 390 22.02 -27.07 11.51
N GLU A 391 21.84 -25.82 11.94
CA GLU A 391 20.96 -24.89 11.27
C GLU A 391 21.74 -24.18 10.16
N SER A 392 21.30 -24.38 8.92
CA SER A 392 21.81 -23.61 7.79
C SER A 392 20.94 -22.37 7.64
N ASP A 393 21.55 -21.20 7.83
CA ASP A 393 20.91 -19.89 7.57
C ASP A 393 20.20 -19.87 6.19
N PHE A 394 20.80 -20.52 5.18
CA PHE A 394 20.21 -20.62 3.84
C PHE A 394 18.91 -21.43 3.81
N HIS A 395 18.85 -22.55 4.52
CA HIS A 395 17.64 -23.37 4.61
C HIS A 395 16.53 -22.64 5.37
N THR A 396 16.86 -21.97 6.48
CA THR A 396 15.89 -21.20 7.28
C THR A 396 15.36 -19.99 6.50
N VAL A 397 16.24 -19.21 5.86
CA VAL A 397 15.85 -18.13 4.93
C VAL A 397 14.96 -18.68 3.83
N GLY A 398 15.33 -19.82 3.24
CA GLY A 398 14.55 -20.49 2.20
C GLY A 398 13.15 -20.87 2.68
N TYR A 399 13.02 -21.42 3.88
CA TYR A 399 11.73 -21.80 4.47
C TYR A 399 10.84 -20.59 4.74
N VAL A 400 11.37 -19.55 5.39
CA VAL A 400 10.62 -18.31 5.67
C VAL A 400 10.22 -17.61 4.37
N PHE A 401 11.13 -17.58 3.39
CA PHE A 401 10.84 -17.07 2.05
C PHE A 401 9.73 -17.86 1.35
N LEU A 402 9.78 -19.20 1.38
CA LEU A 402 8.74 -20.04 0.79
C LEU A 402 7.40 -19.87 1.52
N TRP A 403 7.41 -19.77 2.86
CA TRP A 403 6.22 -19.51 3.65
C TRP A 403 5.54 -18.21 3.23
N PHE A 404 6.31 -17.16 2.91
CA PHE A 404 5.80 -15.90 2.38
C PHE A 404 5.36 -15.99 0.91
N VAL A 405 6.20 -16.58 0.06
CA VAL A 405 6.05 -16.51 -1.40
C VAL A 405 5.04 -17.51 -1.92
N ILE A 406 4.91 -18.72 -1.36
CA ILE A 406 3.96 -19.73 -1.84
C ILE A 406 2.51 -19.21 -1.78
N PRO A 407 2.00 -18.67 -0.66
CA PRO A 407 0.66 -18.09 -0.62
C PRO A 407 0.49 -16.94 -1.59
N LEU A 408 1.50 -16.06 -1.74
CA LEU A 408 1.45 -14.97 -2.72
C LEU A 408 1.43 -15.47 -4.17
N LEU A 409 2.17 -16.52 -4.49
CA LEU A 409 2.13 -17.16 -5.81
C LEU A 409 0.78 -17.83 -6.07
N LEU A 410 0.14 -18.38 -5.04
CA LEU A 410 -1.24 -18.88 -5.15
C LEU A 410 -2.22 -17.72 -5.43
N VAL A 411 -2.09 -16.61 -4.70
CA VAL A 411 -2.91 -15.40 -4.95
C VAL A 411 -2.67 -14.86 -6.36
N LEU A 412 -1.42 -14.79 -6.80
CA LEU A 412 -1.05 -14.37 -8.15
C LEU A 412 -1.52 -15.37 -9.21
N GLY A 413 -1.46 -16.67 -8.91
CA GLY A 413 -1.98 -17.75 -9.73
C GLY A 413 -3.49 -17.65 -9.90
N VAL A 414 -4.24 -17.42 -8.82
CA VAL A 414 -5.68 -17.14 -8.86
C VAL A 414 -5.96 -15.83 -9.59
N ASP A 415 -5.16 -14.78 -9.35
CA ASP A 415 -5.29 -13.52 -10.10
C ASP A 415 -5.12 -13.77 -11.59
N VAL A 416 -4.08 -14.48 -12.02
CA VAL A 416 -3.80 -14.73 -13.43
C VAL A 416 -4.79 -15.73 -14.06
N LEU A 417 -5.04 -16.86 -13.40
CA LEU A 417 -5.83 -17.99 -13.93
C LEU A 417 -7.34 -17.83 -13.75
N VAL A 418 -7.78 -17.04 -12.78
CA VAL A 418 -9.20 -16.86 -12.46
C VAL A 418 -9.63 -15.42 -12.63
N ILE A 419 -8.97 -14.42 -12.04
CA ILE A 419 -9.45 -13.02 -12.13
C ILE A 419 -9.15 -12.45 -13.51
N ARG A 420 -7.89 -12.33 -13.89
CA ARG A 420 -7.42 -11.93 -15.21
C ARG A 420 -7.89 -12.89 -16.27
N ARG A 421 -8.05 -14.20 -16.00
CA ARG A 421 -8.70 -15.09 -16.97
C ARG A 421 -10.19 -14.85 -17.04
N ARG A 422 -10.95 -14.59 -15.97
CA ARG A 422 -12.37 -14.20 -16.04
C ARG A 422 -12.55 -12.78 -16.52
N GLU A 423 -11.56 -11.91 -16.46
CA GLU A 423 -11.55 -10.60 -17.08
C GLU A 423 -11.22 -10.75 -18.54
N ARG A 424 -10.19 -11.53 -18.88
CA ARG A 424 -9.86 -11.94 -20.25
C ARG A 424 -10.96 -12.76 -20.87
N LYS A 425 -11.73 -13.57 -20.12
CA LYS A 425 -12.83 -14.50 -20.47
C LYS A 425 -14.19 -13.87 -20.21
N LYS A 426 -14.34 -12.77 -19.48
CA LYS A 426 -15.43 -11.80 -19.71
C LYS A 426 -15.11 -11.05 -20.98
N SER A 427 -13.85 -10.73 -21.25
CA SER A 427 -13.29 -10.27 -22.51
C SER A 427 -13.12 -11.38 -23.56
N PHE A 428 -13.32 -12.69 -23.24
CA PHE A 428 -13.16 -13.91 -24.10
C PHE A 428 -14.45 -14.74 -24.24
N ILE A 429 -15.46 -14.50 -23.38
CA ILE A 429 -16.87 -14.86 -23.55
C ILE A 429 -17.66 -13.65 -24.11
N ASN A 430 -17.29 -12.38 -23.83
CA ASN A 430 -17.76 -11.23 -24.65
C ASN A 430 -17.31 -11.20 -26.13
N PRO A 431 -16.30 -11.95 -26.62
CA PRO A 431 -15.98 -12.13 -28.00
C PRO A 431 -16.23 -13.55 -28.51
N LEU A 432 -16.92 -14.41 -27.75
CA LEU A 432 -17.58 -15.59 -28.32
C LEU A 432 -19.11 -15.40 -28.36
N ASN A 433 -19.62 -14.40 -27.63
CA ASN A 433 -20.70 -13.52 -28.08
C ASN A 433 -20.14 -12.24 -28.76
N LYS A 434 -19.04 -12.37 -29.55
CA LYS A 434 -18.80 -11.46 -30.69
C LYS A 434 -19.75 -11.92 -31.80
N GLU A 435 -21.04 -11.68 -31.63
CA GLU A 435 -21.63 -10.87 -32.69
C GLU A 435 -20.95 -9.52 -32.50
N ASN A 436 -20.33 -8.99 -33.56
CA ASN A 436 -19.71 -7.66 -33.59
C ASN A 436 -20.32 -6.78 -32.50
N LYS A 437 -19.54 -6.30 -31.51
CA LYS A 437 -20.05 -5.27 -30.60
C LYS A 437 -20.21 -4.02 -31.45
N MET A 438 -21.34 -3.99 -32.15
CA MET A 438 -21.82 -2.91 -32.95
C MET A 438 -22.32 -1.87 -31.97
N ARG A 439 -22.11 -0.61 -32.32
CA ARG A 439 -22.75 0.52 -31.67
C ARG A 439 -24.23 0.20 -31.51
N LYS A 440 -24.77 0.49 -30.33
CA LYS A 440 -26.19 0.26 -30.08
C LYS A 440 -26.97 1.29 -30.88
N ASN A 441 -27.92 0.82 -31.69
CA ASN A 441 -28.92 1.69 -32.28
C ASN A 441 -29.88 2.11 -31.16
N ILE A 442 -30.14 3.41 -31.01
CA ILE A 442 -30.99 3.93 -29.92
C ILE A 442 -31.98 4.96 -30.47
N VAL A 443 -33.25 4.80 -30.12
CA VAL A 443 -34.29 5.81 -30.38
C VAL A 443 -34.81 6.31 -29.04
N ALA A 444 -34.41 7.53 -28.67
CA ALA A 444 -34.77 8.18 -27.43
C ALA A 444 -35.81 9.28 -27.67
N GLY A 445 -36.99 9.21 -27.06
CA GLY A 445 -38.02 10.23 -27.16
C GLY A 445 -37.92 11.26 -26.05
N ASN A 446 -37.57 12.51 -26.35
CA ASN A 446 -37.60 13.64 -25.42
C ASN A 446 -38.97 14.32 -25.48
N TRP A 447 -39.80 14.14 -24.46
CA TRP A 447 -41.16 14.70 -24.43
C TRP A 447 -41.16 16.21 -24.22
N LYS A 448 -40.08 16.76 -23.66
CA LYS A 448 -39.97 18.15 -23.23
C LYS A 448 -41.11 18.51 -22.29
N MET A 449 -41.39 19.80 -22.15
CA MET A 449 -42.50 20.30 -21.32
C MET A 449 -43.89 20.07 -21.96
N ASN A 450 -44.28 18.81 -22.16
CA ASN A 450 -45.57 18.40 -22.74
C ASN A 450 -46.26 17.34 -21.87
N LYS A 451 -47.57 17.20 -22.10
CA LYS A 451 -48.48 16.23 -21.45
C LYS A 451 -48.68 16.48 -19.95
N THR A 452 -49.94 16.45 -19.52
CA THR A 452 -50.29 16.32 -18.11
C THR A 452 -49.91 14.93 -17.59
N LEU A 453 -49.96 14.71 -16.27
CA LEU A 453 -49.63 13.40 -15.68
C LEU A 453 -50.40 12.24 -16.33
N GLN A 454 -51.72 12.41 -16.48
CA GLN A 454 -52.60 11.38 -17.03
C GLN A 454 -52.34 11.12 -18.51
N GLU A 455 -52.10 12.17 -19.30
CA GLU A 455 -51.76 12.03 -20.71
C GLU A 455 -50.40 11.35 -20.90
N GLY A 456 -49.41 11.63 -20.04
CA GLY A 456 -48.11 10.98 -20.07
C GLY A 456 -48.19 9.49 -19.72
N ILE A 457 -48.98 9.14 -18.70
CA ILE A 457 -49.28 7.74 -18.34
C ILE A 457 -49.96 7.02 -19.51
N ALA A 458 -50.96 7.64 -20.14
CA ALA A 458 -51.66 7.07 -21.29
C ALA A 458 -50.70 6.84 -22.46
N LEU A 459 -49.85 7.83 -22.78
CA LEU A 459 -48.86 7.72 -23.86
C LEU A 459 -47.85 6.60 -23.61
N ALA A 460 -47.34 6.47 -22.39
CA ALA A 460 -46.40 5.39 -22.02
C ALA A 460 -47.05 4.01 -22.14
N LYS A 461 -48.30 3.88 -21.68
CA LYS A 461 -49.05 2.62 -21.78
C LYS A 461 -49.33 2.24 -23.23
N GLU A 462 -49.77 3.20 -24.04
CA GLU A 462 -50.03 3.01 -25.47
C GLU A 462 -48.74 2.55 -26.20
N LEU A 463 -47.59 3.17 -25.89
CA LEU A 463 -46.30 2.74 -26.46
C LEU A 463 -45.91 1.33 -25.99
N ASN A 464 -46.08 1.03 -24.70
CA ASN A 464 -45.78 -0.29 -24.16
C ASN A 464 -46.62 -1.39 -24.82
N GLU A 465 -47.91 -1.13 -25.03
CA GLU A 465 -48.83 -2.03 -25.74
C GLU A 465 -48.42 -2.18 -27.22
N ALA A 466 -48.07 -1.08 -27.89
CA ALA A 466 -47.62 -1.09 -29.27
C ALA A 466 -46.32 -1.90 -29.48
N LEU A 467 -45.48 -2.01 -28.43
CA LEU A 467 -44.25 -2.79 -28.45
C LEU A 467 -44.38 -4.16 -27.75
N ALA A 468 -45.57 -4.56 -27.26
CA ALA A 468 -45.73 -5.75 -26.43
C ALA A 468 -45.35 -7.06 -27.15
N ASN A 469 -45.66 -7.17 -28.44
CA ASN A 469 -45.41 -8.37 -29.26
C ASN A 469 -44.21 -8.24 -30.20
N GLU A 470 -43.48 -7.12 -30.12
CA GLU A 470 -42.34 -6.84 -30.97
C GLU A 470 -41.06 -6.74 -30.11
N LYS A 471 -39.94 -7.10 -30.72
CA LYS A 471 -38.61 -6.79 -30.18
C LYS A 471 -37.96 -5.81 -31.14
N PRO A 472 -37.94 -4.50 -30.82
CA PRO A 472 -37.29 -3.51 -31.66
C PRO A 472 -35.82 -3.87 -31.93
N ASN A 473 -35.34 -3.56 -33.13
CA ASN A 473 -33.91 -3.71 -33.50
C ASN A 473 -33.01 -2.59 -32.94
N CYS A 474 -33.54 -1.77 -32.03
CA CYS A 474 -32.85 -0.69 -31.35
C CYS A 474 -33.29 -0.62 -29.88
N ASP A 475 -32.46 -0.02 -29.02
CA ASP A 475 -32.85 0.33 -27.67
C ASP A 475 -33.84 1.50 -27.72
N VAL A 476 -35.01 1.35 -27.10
CA VAL A 476 -36.04 2.39 -27.05
C VAL A 476 -35.98 3.09 -25.69
N ILE A 477 -35.92 4.42 -25.67
CA ILE A 477 -35.89 5.22 -24.44
C ILE A 477 -36.99 6.28 -24.51
N ILE A 478 -37.69 6.53 -23.40
CA ILE A 478 -38.56 7.70 -23.23
C ILE A 478 -38.03 8.57 -22.09
N CYS A 479 -37.81 9.84 -22.39
CA CYS A 479 -37.39 10.86 -21.44
C CYS A 479 -38.58 11.77 -21.16
N THR A 480 -39.00 11.83 -19.89
CA THR A 480 -40.25 12.48 -19.49
C THR A 480 -39.98 13.66 -18.54
N PRO A 481 -40.90 14.63 -18.45
CA PRO A 481 -40.95 15.57 -17.35
C PRO A 481 -40.90 14.87 -15.99
N PHE A 482 -40.33 15.54 -14.98
CA PHE A 482 -40.18 14.97 -13.63
C PHE A 482 -41.50 14.48 -13.03
N ILE A 483 -42.62 15.15 -13.35
CA ILE A 483 -43.95 14.79 -12.83
C ILE A 483 -44.41 13.39 -13.26
N HIS A 484 -43.86 12.83 -14.34
CA HIS A 484 -44.26 11.54 -14.89
C HIS A 484 -43.39 10.38 -14.42
N LEU A 485 -42.12 10.62 -14.07
CA LEU A 485 -41.08 9.58 -13.89
C LEU A 485 -41.53 8.43 -13.00
N ALA A 486 -41.93 8.72 -11.77
CA ALA A 486 -42.31 7.70 -10.79
C ALA A 486 -43.56 6.90 -11.20
N SER A 487 -44.43 7.48 -12.02
CA SER A 487 -45.65 6.81 -12.51
C SER A 487 -45.42 6.04 -13.81
N VAL A 488 -44.54 6.51 -14.69
CA VAL A 488 -44.27 5.90 -16.00
C VAL A 488 -43.32 4.71 -15.88
N THR A 489 -42.27 4.80 -15.06
CA THR A 489 -41.28 3.73 -14.90
C THR A 489 -41.88 2.34 -14.60
N PRO A 490 -42.83 2.17 -13.66
CA PRO A 490 -43.41 0.85 -13.38
C PRO A 490 -44.43 0.37 -14.43
N LEU A 491 -44.86 1.24 -15.36
CA LEU A 491 -45.90 0.90 -16.35
C LEU A 491 -45.33 0.30 -17.64
N VAL A 492 -44.05 0.52 -17.91
CA VAL A 492 -43.39 0.04 -19.12
C VAL A 492 -42.58 -1.22 -18.84
N ASP A 493 -42.49 -2.11 -19.83
CA ASP A 493 -41.59 -3.25 -19.77
C ASP A 493 -40.14 -2.75 -19.82
N ALA A 494 -39.46 -2.77 -18.68
CA ALA A 494 -38.09 -2.29 -18.53
C ALA A 494 -37.04 -3.09 -19.33
N ALA A 495 -37.44 -4.23 -19.93
CA ALA A 495 -36.63 -4.99 -20.89
C ALA A 495 -36.72 -4.43 -22.33
N LYS A 496 -37.75 -3.61 -22.61
CA LYS A 496 -38.00 -3.03 -23.94
C LYS A 496 -37.85 -1.52 -23.99
N ILE A 497 -38.33 -0.83 -22.95
CA ILE A 497 -38.37 0.62 -22.88
C ILE A 497 -37.56 1.09 -21.69
N GLY A 498 -36.49 1.85 -21.96
CA GLY A 498 -35.79 2.63 -20.96
C GLY A 498 -36.56 3.89 -20.59
N VAL A 499 -36.53 4.27 -19.31
CA VAL A 499 -37.11 5.54 -18.85
C VAL A 499 -35.98 6.46 -18.38
N GLY A 500 -36.07 7.74 -18.73
CA GLY A 500 -35.11 8.76 -18.33
C GLY A 500 -35.75 10.09 -17.95
N ALA A 501 -34.97 10.89 -17.23
CA ALA A 501 -35.33 12.28 -16.94
C ALA A 501 -34.81 13.24 -18.03
N GLU A 502 -35.40 14.43 -18.11
CA GLU A 502 -34.97 15.48 -19.03
C GLU A 502 -33.86 16.39 -18.47
N ASN A 503 -33.54 16.25 -17.18
CA ASN A 503 -32.46 16.97 -16.49
C ASN A 503 -32.17 16.30 -15.12
N CYS A 504 -31.05 16.68 -14.48
CA CYS A 504 -30.86 16.57 -13.02
C CYS A 504 -30.00 17.74 -12.51
N ALA A 505 -29.97 17.94 -11.19
CA ALA A 505 -29.20 19.00 -10.54
C ALA A 505 -27.67 18.73 -10.60
N ASP A 506 -26.88 19.80 -10.51
CA ASP A 506 -25.41 19.76 -10.31
C ASP A 506 -25.04 19.66 -8.82
N LYS A 507 -25.98 19.17 -8.00
CA LYS A 507 -25.88 19.07 -6.54
C LYS A 507 -26.50 17.75 -6.09
N ALA A 508 -25.85 17.06 -5.16
CA ALA A 508 -26.35 15.80 -4.63
C ALA A 508 -27.64 15.98 -3.80
N SER A 509 -27.67 17.01 -2.94
CA SER A 509 -28.83 17.40 -2.13
C SER A 509 -28.61 18.82 -1.56
N GLY A 510 -29.65 19.43 -0.99
CA GLY A 510 -29.52 20.70 -0.25
C GLY A 510 -30.61 21.73 -0.57
N ALA A 511 -30.33 23.00 -0.24
CA ALA A 511 -31.23 24.14 -0.41
C ALA A 511 -31.30 24.63 -1.86
N TYR A 512 -31.75 23.77 -2.77
CA TYR A 512 -31.88 24.03 -4.21
C TYR A 512 -33.35 23.87 -4.64
N THR A 513 -34.21 24.77 -4.15
CA THR A 513 -35.66 24.69 -4.36
C THR A 513 -36.02 24.61 -5.83
N GLY A 514 -36.74 23.55 -6.22
CA GLY A 514 -37.20 23.31 -7.59
C GLY A 514 -36.29 22.39 -8.41
N GLU A 515 -35.06 22.12 -7.96
CA GLU A 515 -34.16 21.17 -8.60
C GLU A 515 -34.42 19.72 -8.16
N VAL A 516 -34.12 18.76 -9.05
CA VAL A 516 -34.23 17.32 -8.79
C VAL A 516 -32.84 16.70 -8.90
N SER A 517 -32.35 16.08 -7.82
CA SER A 517 -31.01 15.48 -7.83
C SER A 517 -30.95 14.20 -8.66
N ALA A 518 -29.73 13.81 -9.07
CA ALA A 518 -29.51 12.55 -9.77
C ALA A 518 -29.98 11.33 -8.96
N GLU A 519 -29.80 11.36 -7.65
CA GLU A 519 -30.28 10.33 -6.72
C GLU A 519 -31.82 10.25 -6.73
N MET A 520 -32.51 11.39 -6.70
CA MET A 520 -33.98 11.45 -6.79
C MET A 520 -34.46 10.85 -8.11
N VAL A 521 -33.82 11.16 -9.24
CA VAL A 521 -34.15 10.56 -10.55
C VAL A 521 -33.96 9.05 -10.51
N ALA A 522 -32.79 8.57 -10.06
CA ALA A 522 -32.49 7.14 -9.97
C ALA A 522 -33.49 6.39 -9.06
N SER A 523 -33.95 7.02 -7.97
CA SER A 523 -34.92 6.40 -7.05
C SER A 523 -36.27 6.06 -7.67
N THR A 524 -36.62 6.71 -8.80
CA THR A 524 -37.85 6.39 -9.55
C THR A 524 -37.74 5.12 -10.40
N GLY A 525 -36.54 4.53 -10.49
CA GLY A 525 -36.20 3.41 -11.37
C GLY A 525 -35.80 3.84 -12.79
N ALA A 526 -35.73 5.14 -13.07
CA ALA A 526 -35.18 5.68 -14.31
C ALA A 526 -33.71 5.25 -14.46
N LYS A 527 -33.31 4.97 -15.71
CA LYS A 527 -31.96 4.51 -16.06
C LYS A 527 -31.16 5.56 -16.83
N TYR A 528 -31.83 6.58 -17.36
CA TYR A 528 -31.25 7.58 -18.26
C TYR A 528 -31.51 9.00 -17.77
N VAL A 529 -30.69 9.96 -18.20
CA VAL A 529 -30.95 11.39 -17.99
C VAL A 529 -30.38 12.20 -19.15
N ILE A 530 -31.18 13.07 -19.74
CA ILE A 530 -30.71 14.04 -20.73
C ILE A 530 -29.98 15.17 -20.01
N LEU A 531 -28.80 15.52 -20.48
CA LEU A 531 -27.99 16.61 -19.93
C LEU A 531 -27.43 17.49 -21.05
N GLY A 532 -27.44 18.80 -20.84
CA GLY A 532 -26.89 19.76 -21.80
C GLY A 532 -27.73 19.95 -23.05
N HIS A 533 -29.02 19.60 -23.02
CA HIS A 533 -29.95 19.88 -24.11
C HIS A 533 -29.91 21.37 -24.49
N SER A 534 -29.97 21.66 -25.79
CA SER A 534 -29.88 23.02 -26.34
C SER A 534 -30.77 24.06 -25.63
N GLU A 535 -32.03 23.73 -25.35
CA GLU A 535 -32.98 24.59 -24.59
C GLU A 535 -32.47 24.92 -23.17
N ARG A 536 -31.78 23.98 -22.51
CA ARG A 536 -31.22 24.19 -21.18
C ARG A 536 -29.99 25.10 -21.21
N ARG A 537 -29.14 24.94 -22.21
CA ARG A 537 -28.01 25.84 -22.46
C ARG A 537 -28.50 27.26 -22.77
N ALA A 538 -29.49 27.38 -23.65
CA ALA A 538 -29.98 28.67 -24.14
C ALA A 538 -30.84 29.42 -23.12
N TYR A 539 -31.80 28.76 -22.48
CA TYR A 539 -32.79 29.43 -21.61
C TYR A 539 -32.37 29.45 -20.13
N TYR A 540 -31.56 28.48 -19.71
CA TYR A 540 -31.19 28.30 -18.29
C TYR A 540 -29.68 28.43 -18.05
N GLY A 541 -28.89 28.74 -19.08
CA GLY A 541 -27.47 29.11 -18.94
C GLY A 541 -26.56 27.96 -18.50
N GLU A 542 -26.87 26.72 -18.84
CA GLU A 542 -26.01 25.57 -18.48
C GLU A 542 -24.64 25.65 -19.16
N THR A 543 -23.60 25.79 -18.34
CA THR A 543 -22.20 25.92 -18.77
C THR A 543 -21.49 24.57 -18.80
N VAL A 544 -20.30 24.53 -19.41
CA VAL A 544 -19.43 23.35 -19.43
C VAL A 544 -19.15 22.82 -18.02
N ALA A 545 -18.91 23.71 -17.05
CA ALA A 545 -18.61 23.34 -15.66
C ALA A 545 -19.82 22.76 -14.93
N ILE A 546 -21.01 23.35 -15.11
CA ILE A 546 -22.26 22.83 -14.53
C ILE A 546 -22.54 21.42 -15.08
N LEU A 547 -22.37 21.24 -16.38
CA LEU A 547 -22.65 19.98 -17.05
C LEU A 547 -21.65 18.87 -16.70
N GLU A 548 -20.38 19.22 -16.51
CA GLU A 548 -19.38 18.27 -16.00
C GLU A 548 -19.82 17.69 -14.65
N GLU A 549 -20.30 18.55 -13.73
CA GLU A 549 -20.76 18.11 -12.42
C GLU A 549 -22.03 17.24 -12.52
N LYS A 550 -23.00 17.65 -13.33
CA LYS A 550 -24.23 16.85 -13.57
C LYS A 550 -23.92 15.47 -14.11
N VAL A 551 -23.00 15.36 -15.08
CA VAL A 551 -22.60 14.08 -15.67
C VAL A 551 -21.97 13.17 -14.63
N LYS A 552 -21.07 13.70 -13.79
CA LYS A 552 -20.45 12.93 -12.70
C LYS A 552 -21.49 12.43 -11.69
N LEU A 553 -22.42 13.29 -11.28
CA LEU A 553 -23.48 12.93 -10.34
C LEU A 553 -24.44 11.89 -10.92
N ALA A 554 -24.80 12.02 -12.19
CA ALA A 554 -25.63 11.03 -12.89
C ALA A 554 -24.96 9.65 -12.91
N LEU A 555 -23.69 9.59 -13.33
CA LEU A 555 -22.93 8.34 -13.38
C LEU A 555 -22.72 7.72 -11.99
N ALA A 556 -22.44 8.55 -10.98
CA ALA A 556 -22.29 8.10 -9.59
C ALA A 556 -23.56 7.45 -9.03
N ASN A 557 -24.74 7.85 -9.52
CA ASN A 557 -26.03 7.28 -9.16
C ASN A 557 -26.52 6.19 -10.13
N GLY A 558 -25.63 5.69 -11.01
CA GLY A 558 -25.94 4.60 -11.94
C GLY A 558 -26.85 4.99 -13.10
N LEU A 559 -27.09 6.28 -13.33
CA LEU A 559 -27.79 6.79 -14.51
C LEU A 559 -26.83 6.84 -15.70
N THR A 560 -27.37 6.57 -16.90
CA THR A 560 -26.70 6.75 -18.19
C THR A 560 -27.02 8.13 -18.75
N PRO A 561 -26.04 9.06 -18.82
CA PRO A 561 -26.26 10.37 -19.43
C PRO A 561 -26.48 10.26 -20.95
N ILE A 562 -27.50 10.95 -21.44
CA ILE A 562 -27.66 11.31 -22.85
C ILE A 562 -27.18 12.76 -22.97
N PHE A 563 -25.93 12.95 -23.36
CA PHE A 563 -25.25 14.23 -23.35
C PHE A 563 -25.42 14.96 -24.69
N CYS A 564 -26.14 16.07 -24.67
CA CYS A 564 -26.44 16.85 -25.86
C CYS A 564 -25.36 17.90 -26.17
N ILE A 565 -25.02 17.99 -27.45
CA ILE A 565 -24.06 18.95 -28.01
C ILE A 565 -24.55 19.43 -29.38
N GLY A 566 -24.21 20.65 -29.76
CA GLY A 566 -24.49 21.17 -31.09
C GLY A 566 -24.45 22.69 -31.16
N GLU A 567 -24.40 23.19 -32.39
CA GLU A 567 -24.20 24.59 -32.74
C GLU A 567 -25.50 25.30 -33.13
N VAL A 568 -25.52 26.62 -32.95
CA VAL A 568 -26.61 27.50 -33.44
C VAL A 568 -26.42 27.87 -34.91
N LEU A 569 -27.44 28.48 -35.53
CA LEU A 569 -27.41 28.79 -36.97
C LEU A 569 -26.23 29.69 -37.34
N GLU A 570 -25.98 30.72 -36.53
CA GLU A 570 -24.92 31.70 -36.73
C GLU A 570 -23.54 31.04 -36.70
N GLU A 571 -23.36 30.02 -35.86
CA GLU A 571 -22.12 29.25 -35.75
C GLU A 571 -21.93 28.33 -36.96
N ARG A 572 -23.00 27.70 -37.45
CA ARG A 572 -22.96 26.88 -38.67
C ARG A 572 -22.67 27.73 -39.90
N GLU A 573 -23.33 28.87 -40.07
CA GLU A 573 -23.10 29.80 -41.17
C GLU A 573 -21.67 30.40 -41.14
N ALA A 574 -21.08 30.51 -39.95
CA ALA A 574 -19.68 30.90 -39.76
C ALA A 574 -18.67 29.74 -39.90
N ASN A 575 -19.10 28.51 -40.23
CA ASN A 575 -18.28 27.30 -40.29
C ASN A 575 -17.57 26.94 -38.96
N LYS A 576 -18.18 27.23 -37.82
CA LYS A 576 -17.63 26.99 -36.47
C LYS A 576 -18.19 25.74 -35.79
N GLN A 577 -19.02 24.95 -36.46
CA GLN A 577 -19.69 23.79 -35.87
C GLN A 577 -18.73 22.83 -35.15
N ASN A 578 -17.57 22.52 -35.75
CA ASN A 578 -16.58 21.63 -35.17
C ASN A 578 -15.93 22.21 -33.91
N GLU A 579 -15.66 23.51 -33.91
CA GLU A 579 -15.10 24.25 -32.78
C GLU A 579 -16.07 24.23 -31.60
N VAL A 580 -17.35 24.51 -31.87
CA VAL A 580 -18.42 24.53 -30.86
C VAL A 580 -18.64 23.14 -30.27
N VAL A 581 -18.78 22.12 -31.12
CA VAL A 581 -18.95 20.73 -30.70
C VAL A 581 -17.78 20.26 -29.84
N ALA A 582 -16.53 20.54 -30.25
CA ALA A 582 -15.34 20.20 -29.47
C ALA A 582 -15.30 20.92 -28.12
N ALA A 583 -15.67 22.21 -28.08
CA ALA A 583 -15.71 22.98 -26.85
C ALA A 583 -16.76 22.46 -25.86
N GLN A 584 -17.96 22.09 -26.35
CA GLN A 584 -19.02 21.53 -25.50
C GLN A 584 -18.68 20.13 -24.97
N MET A 585 -17.93 19.33 -25.73
CA MET A 585 -17.45 18.00 -25.31
C MET A 585 -16.43 18.06 -24.16
N ALA A 586 -15.88 19.24 -23.84
CA ALA A 586 -14.99 19.41 -22.69
C ALA A 586 -15.60 18.90 -21.37
N SER A 587 -16.93 19.02 -21.19
CA SER A 587 -17.66 18.56 -19.99
C SER A 587 -17.55 17.06 -19.74
N VAL A 588 -17.41 16.25 -20.80
CA VAL A 588 -17.33 14.78 -20.72
C VAL A 588 -15.92 14.26 -20.94
N PHE A 589 -14.98 15.14 -21.30
CA PHE A 589 -13.58 14.82 -21.55
C PHE A 589 -12.68 14.87 -20.32
N SER A 590 -13.24 15.19 -19.15
CA SER A 590 -12.56 15.01 -17.85
C SER A 590 -12.78 13.61 -17.25
N LEU A 591 -13.66 12.80 -17.83
CA LEU A 591 -14.02 11.47 -17.34
C LEU A 591 -12.92 10.44 -17.58
N SER A 592 -12.99 9.34 -16.82
CA SER A 592 -12.22 8.14 -17.14
C SER A 592 -12.75 7.48 -18.42
N ALA A 593 -11.91 6.72 -19.11
CA ALA A 593 -12.32 5.91 -20.26
C ALA A 593 -13.49 4.96 -19.95
N GLU A 594 -13.50 4.39 -18.74
CA GLU A 594 -14.57 3.52 -18.26
C GLU A 594 -15.89 4.29 -18.08
N ASP A 595 -15.84 5.48 -17.49
CA ASP A 595 -17.04 6.28 -17.25
C ASP A 595 -17.59 6.90 -18.53
N PHE A 596 -16.72 7.33 -19.44
CA PHE A 596 -17.12 7.81 -20.77
C PHE A 596 -17.84 6.72 -21.56
N SER A 597 -17.41 5.45 -21.44
CA SER A 597 -18.06 4.32 -22.13
C SER A 597 -19.51 4.06 -21.71
N LYS A 598 -19.98 4.72 -20.64
CA LYS A 598 -21.36 4.64 -20.12
C LYS A 598 -22.23 5.81 -20.59
N ILE A 599 -21.74 6.68 -21.47
CA ILE A 599 -22.46 7.87 -21.97
C ILE A 599 -22.98 7.64 -23.38
N ILE A 600 -24.15 8.20 -23.66
CA ILE A 600 -24.71 8.36 -25.01
C ILE A 600 -24.53 9.82 -25.42
N LEU A 601 -24.05 10.07 -26.64
CA LEU A 601 -23.96 11.43 -27.17
C LEU A 601 -25.18 11.73 -28.05
N ALA A 602 -25.69 12.95 -28.01
CA ALA A 602 -26.73 13.42 -28.90
C ALA A 602 -26.29 14.71 -29.60
N TYR A 603 -26.12 14.67 -30.92
CA TYR A 603 -25.81 15.83 -31.72
C TYR A 603 -27.09 16.56 -32.13
N GLU A 604 -27.24 17.80 -31.69
CA GLU A 604 -28.41 18.65 -31.86
C GLU A 604 -28.07 19.87 -32.71
N PRO A 605 -28.22 19.82 -34.05
CA PRO A 605 -28.13 21.03 -34.86
C PRO A 605 -29.27 21.97 -34.46
N VAL A 606 -28.99 22.98 -33.62
CA VAL A 606 -30.02 23.77 -32.93
C VAL A 606 -30.92 24.49 -33.93
N TRP A 607 -30.34 24.89 -35.05
CA TRP A 607 -31.03 25.51 -36.18
C TRP A 607 -32.06 24.60 -36.90
N ALA A 608 -32.01 23.29 -36.67
CA ALA A 608 -32.95 22.30 -37.20
C ALA A 608 -34.00 21.82 -36.17
N ILE A 609 -34.00 22.36 -34.95
CA ILE A 609 -34.95 21.98 -33.89
C ILE A 609 -36.21 22.84 -34.01
N GLY A 610 -37.35 22.22 -34.32
CA GLY A 610 -38.65 22.91 -34.31
C GLY A 610 -38.87 23.95 -35.43
N THR A 611 -37.86 24.19 -36.28
CA THR A 611 -37.91 25.19 -37.37
C THR A 611 -38.51 24.65 -38.68
N GLY A 612 -38.71 23.33 -38.78
CA GLY A 612 -39.13 22.65 -40.01
C GLY A 612 -38.02 22.50 -41.05
N LYS A 613 -36.87 23.16 -40.86
CA LYS A 613 -35.62 22.87 -41.59
C LYS A 613 -34.97 21.64 -40.98
N THR A 614 -34.55 20.70 -41.80
CA THR A 614 -33.87 19.47 -41.36
C THR A 614 -32.46 19.47 -41.92
N ALA A 615 -31.45 19.12 -41.11
CA ALA A 615 -30.12 18.88 -41.65
C ALA A 615 -30.17 17.72 -42.64
N THR A 616 -29.41 17.82 -43.73
CA THR A 616 -29.35 16.70 -44.69
C THR A 616 -28.65 15.50 -44.04
N PRO A 617 -28.90 14.27 -44.52
CA PRO A 617 -28.20 13.08 -44.04
C PRO A 617 -26.68 13.23 -44.05
N GLU A 618 -26.13 13.90 -45.06
CA GLU A 618 -24.69 14.18 -45.20
C GLU A 618 -24.19 15.15 -44.12
N GLN A 619 -24.97 16.17 -43.78
CA GLN A 619 -24.62 17.11 -42.70
C GLN A 619 -24.64 16.44 -41.32
N ALA A 620 -25.59 15.54 -41.10
CA ALA A 620 -25.63 14.72 -39.89
C ALA A 620 -24.40 13.80 -39.83
N GLN A 621 -24.10 13.08 -40.91
CA GLN A 621 -22.94 12.19 -41.01
C GLN A 621 -21.61 12.93 -40.82
N GLU A 622 -21.44 14.11 -41.41
CA GLU A 622 -20.24 14.95 -41.28
C GLU A 622 -19.89 15.18 -39.81
N ILE A 623 -20.87 15.63 -39.02
CA ILE A 623 -20.63 15.99 -37.62
C ILE A 623 -20.55 14.76 -36.72
N HIS A 624 -21.34 13.73 -36.98
CA HIS A 624 -21.23 12.48 -36.23
C HIS A 624 -19.85 11.83 -36.42
N ALA A 625 -19.32 11.83 -37.64
CA ALA A 625 -17.97 11.35 -37.93
C ALA A 625 -16.90 12.19 -37.19
N PHE A 626 -17.06 13.52 -37.16
CA PHE A 626 -16.17 14.41 -36.40
C PHE A 626 -16.25 14.17 -34.89
N ILE A 627 -17.44 14.02 -34.32
CA ILE A 627 -17.62 13.67 -32.90
C ILE A 627 -16.92 12.34 -32.60
N ARG A 628 -17.09 11.34 -33.48
CA ARG A 628 -16.42 10.04 -33.29
C ARG A 628 -14.90 10.16 -33.37
N SER A 629 -14.36 10.99 -34.28
CA SER A 629 -12.91 11.19 -34.37
C SER A 629 -12.33 11.83 -33.12
N ILE A 630 -12.98 12.87 -32.55
CA ILE A 630 -12.49 13.49 -31.31
C ILE A 630 -12.57 12.54 -30.11
N VAL A 631 -13.56 11.65 -30.08
CA VAL A 631 -13.62 10.58 -29.07
C VAL A 631 -12.48 9.58 -29.26
N ALA A 632 -12.19 9.20 -30.51
CA ALA A 632 -11.09 8.28 -30.83
C ALA A 632 -9.73 8.87 -30.45
N ASP A 633 -9.52 10.15 -30.68
CA ASP A 633 -8.30 10.87 -30.31
C ASP A 633 -8.10 10.93 -28.79
N LYS A 634 -9.21 11.11 -28.04
CA LYS A 634 -9.20 11.25 -26.58
C LYS A 634 -9.07 9.91 -25.84
N TYR A 635 -9.86 8.92 -26.26
CA TYR A 635 -10.07 7.68 -25.51
C TYR A 635 -9.68 6.41 -26.28
N GLY A 636 -9.26 6.54 -27.53
CA GLY A 636 -8.89 5.43 -28.40
C GLY A 636 -10.06 4.92 -29.24
N LYS A 637 -9.71 4.29 -30.36
CA LYS A 637 -10.65 3.82 -31.39
C LYS A 637 -11.72 2.87 -30.84
N GLU A 638 -11.37 1.97 -29.93
CA GLU A 638 -12.31 1.01 -29.36
C GLU A 638 -13.46 1.71 -28.61
N ILE A 639 -13.19 2.77 -27.85
CA ILE A 639 -14.24 3.50 -27.14
C ILE A 639 -15.09 4.28 -28.13
N ALA A 640 -14.47 4.95 -29.10
CA ALA A 640 -15.18 5.67 -30.15
C ALA A 640 -16.10 4.78 -30.99
N ASP A 641 -15.65 3.57 -31.33
CA ASP A 641 -16.42 2.58 -32.08
C ASP A 641 -17.56 1.96 -31.25
N ASN A 642 -17.57 2.14 -29.92
CA ASN A 642 -18.63 1.63 -29.04
C ASN A 642 -19.57 2.74 -28.50
N THR A 643 -19.21 4.02 -28.61
CA THR A 643 -20.06 5.14 -28.20
C THR A 643 -21.17 5.35 -29.22
N SER A 644 -22.43 5.26 -28.79
CA SER A 644 -23.59 5.62 -29.61
C SER A 644 -23.73 7.14 -29.72
N ILE A 645 -23.88 7.65 -30.94
CA ILE A 645 -24.09 9.06 -31.26
C ILE A 645 -25.45 9.23 -31.95
N LEU A 646 -26.38 9.89 -31.28
CA LEU A 646 -27.76 10.07 -31.72
C LEU A 646 -27.93 11.41 -32.44
N TYR A 647 -28.75 11.41 -33.49
CA TYR A 647 -29.14 12.64 -34.18
C TYR A 647 -30.35 13.29 -33.49
N GLY A 648 -30.21 14.53 -33.05
CA GLY A 648 -31.22 15.30 -32.30
C GLY A 648 -31.93 16.39 -33.10
N GLY A 649 -31.73 16.47 -34.42
CA GLY A 649 -32.46 17.39 -35.29
C GLY A 649 -33.89 16.92 -35.60
N SER A 650 -34.56 17.55 -36.59
CA SER A 650 -35.93 17.18 -36.98
C SER A 650 -36.01 15.79 -37.65
N CYS A 651 -36.15 14.74 -36.84
CA CYS A 651 -36.36 13.37 -37.29
C CYS A 651 -37.86 13.01 -37.25
N LYS A 652 -38.36 12.46 -38.36
CA LYS A 652 -39.75 12.04 -38.60
C LYS A 652 -39.75 10.63 -39.21
N PRO A 653 -40.87 9.88 -39.16
CA PRO A 653 -40.95 8.57 -39.81
C PRO A 653 -40.50 8.56 -41.27
N SER A 654 -40.81 9.64 -42.01
CA SER A 654 -40.51 9.76 -43.44
C SER A 654 -39.03 9.93 -43.78
N ASN A 655 -38.17 10.38 -42.85
CA ASN A 655 -36.74 10.61 -43.10
C ASN A 655 -35.81 9.78 -42.19
N ALA A 656 -36.33 9.12 -41.16
CA ALA A 656 -35.56 8.34 -40.19
C ALA A 656 -34.68 7.27 -40.87
N LYS A 657 -35.22 6.54 -41.84
CA LYS A 657 -34.48 5.48 -42.56
C LYS A 657 -33.25 6.00 -43.28
N GLU A 658 -33.34 7.18 -43.89
CA GLU A 658 -32.23 7.80 -44.61
C GLU A 658 -31.17 8.35 -43.64
N LEU A 659 -31.61 8.98 -42.55
CA LEU A 659 -30.72 9.47 -41.49
C LEU A 659 -29.95 8.33 -40.82
N PHE A 660 -30.64 7.25 -40.43
CA PHE A 660 -30.05 6.11 -39.71
C PHE A 660 -29.23 5.17 -40.61
N ALA A 661 -29.31 5.33 -41.93
CA ALA A 661 -28.43 4.62 -42.86
C ALA A 661 -26.99 5.18 -42.87
N ASN A 662 -26.76 6.36 -42.28
CA ASN A 662 -25.44 6.98 -42.24
C ASN A 662 -24.50 6.23 -41.30
N PRO A 663 -23.23 5.99 -41.71
CA PRO A 663 -22.30 5.13 -40.97
C PRO A 663 -22.04 5.49 -39.51
N ASP A 664 -22.15 6.77 -39.11
CA ASP A 664 -21.85 7.23 -37.76
C ASP A 664 -23.09 7.70 -36.98
N VAL A 665 -24.29 7.55 -37.55
CA VAL A 665 -25.57 7.89 -36.92
C VAL A 665 -26.16 6.62 -36.29
N ASP A 666 -26.10 6.54 -34.97
CA ASP A 666 -26.53 5.36 -34.20
C ASP A 666 -27.99 5.47 -33.71
N GLY A 667 -28.80 6.33 -34.34
CA GLY A 667 -30.20 6.54 -34.02
C GLY A 667 -30.52 8.01 -33.73
N GLY A 668 -31.51 8.27 -32.87
CA GLY A 668 -32.07 9.62 -32.74
C GLY A 668 -32.58 10.01 -31.35
N LEU A 669 -32.43 11.30 -31.03
CA LEU A 669 -33.07 11.97 -29.89
C LEU A 669 -34.29 12.76 -30.41
N ILE A 670 -35.47 12.16 -30.29
CA ILE A 670 -36.69 12.55 -30.98
C ILE A 670 -37.52 13.49 -30.12
N GLY A 671 -37.78 14.71 -30.61
CA GLY A 671 -38.68 15.67 -29.95
C GLY A 671 -40.17 15.40 -30.25
N GLY A 672 -40.81 16.31 -31.00
CA GLY A 672 -42.27 16.30 -31.18
C GLY A 672 -42.88 15.00 -31.73
N ALA A 673 -42.15 14.23 -32.54
CA ALA A 673 -42.62 12.94 -33.04
C ALA A 673 -42.72 11.86 -31.94
N ALA A 674 -42.04 12.03 -30.80
CA ALA A 674 -42.15 11.15 -29.65
C ALA A 674 -43.46 11.31 -28.86
N LEU A 675 -44.25 12.36 -29.15
CA LEU A 675 -45.51 12.66 -28.45
C LEU A 675 -46.74 11.93 -29.01
N LYS A 676 -46.53 11.11 -30.05
CA LYS A 676 -47.53 10.26 -30.72
C LYS A 676 -46.94 8.88 -30.99
N VAL A 677 -47.59 7.82 -30.50
CA VAL A 677 -47.06 6.45 -30.61
C VAL A 677 -46.84 6.02 -32.06
N ALA A 678 -47.76 6.36 -32.97
CA ALA A 678 -47.62 6.02 -34.39
C ALA A 678 -46.36 6.62 -35.03
N ASP A 679 -46.06 7.89 -34.73
CA ASP A 679 -44.87 8.57 -35.27
C ASP A 679 -43.59 8.04 -34.60
N PHE A 680 -43.60 7.86 -33.28
CA PHE A 680 -42.44 7.34 -32.56
C PHE A 680 -42.12 5.90 -32.98
N LYS A 681 -43.13 5.04 -33.08
CA LYS A 681 -43.00 3.68 -33.58
C LYS A 681 -42.50 3.66 -35.03
N GLY A 682 -43.01 4.53 -35.89
CA GLY A 682 -42.51 4.65 -37.27
C GLY A 682 -41.01 4.98 -37.36
N ILE A 683 -40.46 5.71 -36.37
CA ILE A 683 -39.01 5.98 -36.26
C ILE A 683 -38.26 4.78 -35.67
N ILE A 684 -38.81 4.11 -34.65
CA ILE A 684 -38.25 2.86 -34.08
C ILE A 684 -38.13 1.79 -35.18
N ASP A 685 -39.16 1.66 -36.01
CA ASP A 685 -39.23 0.70 -37.10
C ASP A 685 -38.27 1.03 -38.25
N ALA A 686 -37.63 2.21 -38.27
CA ALA A 686 -36.61 2.53 -39.27
C ALA A 686 -35.36 1.63 -39.18
N PHE A 687 -35.15 0.96 -38.04
CA PHE A 687 -34.14 -0.09 -37.87
C PHE A 687 -34.63 -1.51 -38.17
N ASN A 688 -35.92 -1.69 -38.48
CA ASN A 688 -36.46 -2.97 -38.94
C ASN A 688 -36.16 -3.08 -40.44
N ALA A 689 -35.14 -3.87 -40.77
CA ALA A 689 -34.69 -4.09 -42.15
C ALA A 689 -35.76 -4.80 -43.00
#